data_AF-A0A957PEB3-F1
#
_entry.id   AF-A0A957PEB3-F1
#
_cell.length_a   1.000
_cell.length_b   1.000
_cell.length_c   1.000
_cell.angle_alpha   90.00
_cell.angle_beta   90.00
_cell.angle_gamma   90.00
#
_symmetry.space_group_name_H-M   'P 1'
#
loop_
_entity.id
_entity.type
_entity.pdbx_description
1 polymer ?
#
loop_
_entity_poly.entity_id
_entity_poly.type
_entity_poly.pdbx_seq_one_letter_code
_entity_poly.pdbx_strand_id
1 'polypeptide(L)'
;YLQPDSKQLNCPNYQDFSCNGRYQLGVNLFEWRENTASVDSLQSFIVTAQRAYPTAQTIALSLVGHGSGWSPTLLPGQPRGIPDQPRGIPDQPSSGLLWDQSMDGDDTLSTMELRMALQQAQQTTGRAINLLYLDACSMSMAEVAYELSGAADYLLASQSISWAAFPYDELIMSIEVGMSVLEIGQRWLEIEAQGLAGEQSIYPYTFSLIDLAQMPNVAQAHLALVTALRTEWQNQSGGTAIGNGLMAAIQSTTCVESNYDGLIDENDTYCDLGGLATQISTHLAAYPAIANAAANVNSALTSAVVSTTNQSGLPWSQTGAGWWNFSAPPLRGLSIYLPAPPHADDVRRRYYTGNHLSYVGVTEWDALLADAWGGAEPPTTTVDCNCTTSIKPSPLQMEIRLEPPLVQVQPSAEITVNVEFHNTPSQRAVGAAQLWISYDASVLEALDCTSPQTPNVESPLCHLDAPGVIRLAFTAVDGVNEDFVAAHLRFRAVGVAGEVSALHLTIDRLYDAFGVNLAADVTDGSISIGTGAAQLAGDVNCSSGRDVQDAVLILRYLLASIGASTECPPAAGSLYLPACDVDNSGDCKGNDALWVLQCAVGIGNALCPEIVQAADLDEWLSLDSQPNSSAAISMGPPSTDGQGFITIPILAHGNVGKLGATTFELMYNPARLALHECVADPGSQFTIAACNSDSVDNGSNPTAKLGLISAEGLTGDMRLAEVRFKLLGADESIAIEQAVALTTVVLFDSQGNLLRHHSDAGAVQTYLPTIMR
;
A
#
# COMPACT_ATOMS: atom_id res chain seq x y z
N TYR A 1 30.05 26.61 0.40
CA TYR A 1 30.13 27.08 1.81
C TYR A 1 29.37 28.39 1.94
N LEU A 2 28.28 28.34 2.70
CA LEU A 2 27.44 29.49 3.06
C LEU A 2 28.26 30.40 3.97
N GLN A 3 28.62 31.61 3.52
CA GLN A 3 29.15 32.63 4.43
C GLN A 3 28.00 33.56 4.83
N PRO A 4 27.80 33.83 6.13
CA PRO A 4 26.89 34.89 6.55
C PRO A 4 27.41 36.21 6.01
N ASP A 5 26.66 36.79 5.07
CA ASP A 5 27.00 38.08 4.50
C ASP A 5 26.36 39.17 5.36
N SER A 6 27.20 39.88 6.12
CA SER A 6 26.79 41.07 6.88
C SER A 6 26.25 42.21 6.00
N LYS A 7 26.21 42.05 4.66
CA LYS A 7 25.78 43.07 3.70
C LYS A 7 24.47 42.76 2.94
N GLN A 8 23.87 41.58 3.09
CA GLN A 8 22.59 41.27 2.42
C GLN A 8 21.66 40.46 3.34
N LEU A 9 20.96 41.17 4.23
CA LEU A 9 20.07 40.60 5.26
C LEU A 9 18.87 39.78 4.71
N ASN A 10 18.59 39.82 3.40
CA ASN A 10 17.40 39.20 2.80
C ASN A 10 17.73 38.43 1.51
N CYS A 11 18.73 37.54 1.47
CA CYS A 11 18.92 36.60 0.34
C CYS A 11 19.31 35.21 0.86
N PRO A 12 18.91 34.10 0.21
CA PRO A 12 18.00 34.03 -0.94
C PRO A 12 16.56 34.45 -0.57
N ASN A 13 15.80 34.99 -1.52
CA ASN A 13 14.37 35.32 -1.36
C ASN A 13 13.63 35.13 -2.70
N TYR A 14 12.28 35.21 -2.71
CA TYR A 14 11.48 34.98 -3.93
C TYR A 14 11.86 35.86 -5.15
N GLN A 15 12.37 37.08 -4.92
CA GLN A 15 12.79 38.00 -5.98
C GLN A 15 14.27 37.83 -6.39
N ASP A 16 15.11 37.27 -5.51
CA ASP A 16 16.54 36.99 -5.76
C ASP A 16 16.94 35.67 -5.08
N PHE A 17 16.45 34.57 -5.63
CA PHE A 17 16.72 33.22 -5.11
C PHE A 17 18.19 32.82 -5.29
N SER A 18 18.84 33.34 -6.33
CA SER A 18 20.26 33.08 -6.58
C SER A 18 21.20 33.80 -5.61
N CYS A 19 20.68 34.76 -4.83
CA CYS A 19 21.45 35.75 -4.09
C CYS A 19 22.59 36.33 -4.95
N ASN A 20 22.24 37.04 -6.02
CA ASN A 20 23.18 37.64 -6.97
C ASN A 20 24.18 36.63 -7.58
N GLY A 21 23.72 35.41 -7.87
CA GLY A 21 24.53 34.33 -8.45
C GLY A 21 25.46 33.61 -7.46
N ARG A 22 25.36 33.89 -6.15
CA ARG A 22 26.05 33.11 -5.10
C ARG A 22 25.56 31.66 -5.08
N TYR A 23 24.28 31.46 -5.36
CA TYR A 23 23.66 30.16 -5.52
C TYR A 23 23.33 29.88 -6.98
N GLN A 24 23.71 28.69 -7.41
CA GLN A 24 23.48 28.09 -8.72
C GLN A 24 22.41 27.00 -8.57
N LEU A 25 21.34 27.16 -9.33
CA LEU A 25 20.24 26.20 -9.40
C LEU A 25 20.76 24.83 -9.85
N GLY A 26 20.33 23.76 -9.18
CA GLY A 26 20.76 22.38 -9.42
C GLY A 26 22.14 22.04 -8.86
N VAL A 27 22.79 22.97 -8.14
CA VAL A 27 24.13 22.76 -7.55
C VAL A 27 24.14 23.02 -6.05
N ASN A 28 23.88 24.26 -5.63
CA ASN A 28 23.85 24.66 -4.22
C ASN A 28 22.56 25.44 -3.88
N LEU A 29 21.58 25.35 -4.76
CA LEU A 29 20.19 25.75 -4.58
C LEU A 29 19.33 24.88 -5.47
N PHE A 30 18.16 24.52 -4.99
CA PHE A 30 17.15 23.76 -5.73
C PHE A 30 15.83 24.49 -5.53
N GLU A 31 15.15 24.81 -6.63
CA GLU A 31 13.84 25.47 -6.61
C GLU A 31 12.79 24.41 -6.93
N TRP A 32 11.87 24.19 -6.01
CA TRP A 32 10.65 23.42 -6.27
C TRP A 32 9.46 24.35 -6.15
N ARG A 33 8.61 24.34 -7.18
CA ARG A 33 7.31 25.04 -7.21
C ARG A 33 6.15 24.07 -7.05
N GLU A 34 6.46 22.87 -6.57
CA GLU A 34 5.61 21.68 -6.53
C GLU A 34 5.68 21.10 -5.11
N ASN A 35 4.82 20.12 -4.84
CA ASN A 35 4.79 19.37 -3.60
C ASN A 35 6.15 18.74 -3.26
N THR A 36 6.76 19.23 -2.18
CA THR A 36 8.05 18.81 -1.63
C THR A 36 7.94 17.58 -0.71
N ALA A 37 6.73 17.17 -0.34
CA ALA A 37 6.42 16.02 0.49
C ALA A 37 6.10 14.75 -0.33
N SER A 38 6.79 14.55 -1.46
CA SER A 38 6.58 13.39 -2.34
C SER A 38 7.85 12.58 -2.55
N VAL A 39 7.69 11.31 -2.90
CA VAL A 39 8.81 10.38 -3.20
C VAL A 39 9.68 10.95 -4.32
N ASP A 40 9.05 11.39 -5.41
CA ASP A 40 9.73 11.88 -6.61
C ASP A 40 10.52 13.16 -6.35
N SER A 41 9.92 14.12 -5.62
CA SER A 41 10.58 15.39 -5.28
C SER A 41 11.83 15.14 -4.43
N LEU A 42 11.72 14.31 -3.41
CA LEU A 42 12.85 13.98 -2.53
C LEU A 42 13.92 13.15 -3.26
N GLN A 43 13.53 12.15 -4.06
CA GLN A 43 14.48 11.38 -4.87
C GLN A 43 15.22 12.30 -5.84
N SER A 44 14.50 13.15 -6.56
CA SER A 44 15.07 14.10 -7.52
C SER A 44 16.05 15.06 -6.87
N PHE A 45 15.74 15.56 -5.67
CA PHE A 45 16.66 16.37 -4.88
C PHE A 45 17.98 15.66 -4.62
N ILE A 46 17.89 14.45 -4.05
CA ILE A 46 19.06 13.68 -3.63
C ILE A 46 19.92 13.33 -4.85
N VAL A 47 19.30 12.84 -5.92
CA VAL A 47 20.00 12.47 -7.16
C VAL A 47 20.71 13.68 -7.76
N THR A 48 20.03 14.82 -7.84
CA THR A 48 20.61 16.03 -8.44
C THR A 48 21.75 16.58 -7.58
N ALA A 49 21.58 16.62 -6.25
CA ALA A 49 22.61 17.06 -5.32
C ALA A 49 23.85 16.14 -5.37
N GLN A 50 23.66 14.82 -5.38
CA GLN A 50 24.76 13.87 -5.48
C GLN A 50 25.50 13.98 -6.83
N ARG A 51 24.79 14.19 -7.94
CA ARG A 51 25.40 14.41 -9.27
C ARG A 51 26.17 15.73 -9.37
N ALA A 52 25.71 16.77 -8.67
CA ALA A 52 26.41 18.06 -8.61
C ALA A 52 27.75 17.98 -7.84
N TYR A 53 27.86 17.03 -6.89
CA TYR A 53 29.08 16.77 -6.11
C TYR A 53 29.56 15.31 -6.27
N PRO A 54 30.07 14.94 -7.45
CA PRO A 54 30.40 13.55 -7.77
C PRO A 54 31.60 13.00 -6.98
N THR A 55 32.44 13.87 -6.43
CA THR A 55 33.64 13.49 -5.65
C THR A 55 33.38 13.41 -4.15
N ALA A 56 32.18 13.77 -3.68
CA ALA A 56 31.87 13.68 -2.25
C ALA A 56 31.85 12.22 -1.80
N GLN A 57 32.64 11.90 -0.77
CA GLN A 57 32.73 10.54 -0.23
C GLN A 57 31.71 10.30 0.88
N THR A 58 31.35 11.37 1.60
CA THR A 58 30.36 11.37 2.66
C THR A 58 29.18 12.22 2.24
N ILE A 59 27.98 11.66 2.33
CA ILE A 59 26.72 12.34 2.07
C ILE A 59 25.95 12.46 3.38
N ALA A 60 25.84 13.69 3.87
CA ALA A 60 24.92 14.05 4.94
C ALA A 60 23.69 14.71 4.32
N LEU A 61 22.50 14.21 4.66
CA LEU A 61 21.21 14.73 4.22
C LEU A 61 20.46 15.22 5.45
N SER A 62 20.15 16.51 5.50
CA SER A 62 19.22 17.05 6.50
C SER A 62 17.86 17.30 5.86
N LEU A 63 16.81 16.76 6.47
CA LEU A 63 15.42 17.00 6.11
C LEU A 63 14.78 17.83 7.21
N VAL A 64 14.43 19.07 6.89
CA VAL A 64 13.98 20.08 7.85
C VAL A 64 12.50 20.37 7.62
N GLY A 65 11.68 20.19 8.66
CA GLY A 65 10.26 20.45 8.56
C GLY A 65 9.48 19.94 9.76
N HIS A 66 8.17 19.81 9.59
CA HIS A 66 7.35 19.12 10.57
C HIS A 66 7.58 17.61 10.50
N GLY A 67 7.41 16.97 11.65
CA GLY A 67 7.40 15.52 11.82
C GLY A 67 6.38 15.21 12.90
N SER A 68 5.82 13.99 12.91
CA SER A 68 4.98 13.51 14.00
C SER A 68 5.29 12.06 14.40
N GLY A 69 6.48 11.58 14.05
CA GLY A 69 6.92 10.20 14.23
C GLY A 69 6.60 9.31 13.04
N TRP A 70 6.12 8.11 13.31
CA TRP A 70 5.77 7.14 12.28
C TRP A 70 4.44 7.55 11.67
N SER A 71 4.25 7.24 10.40
CA SER A 71 3.00 7.48 9.70
C SER A 71 2.78 6.44 8.61
N PRO A 72 1.52 6.02 8.37
CA PRO A 72 1.21 5.03 7.37
C PRO A 72 1.24 5.62 5.96
N THR A 73 1.46 4.77 4.97
CA THR A 73 1.11 5.10 3.58
C THR A 73 -0.40 5.01 3.43
N LEU A 74 -1.01 6.09 2.94
CA LEU A 74 -2.45 6.21 2.78
C LEU A 74 -2.84 6.01 1.31
N LEU A 75 -3.95 5.31 1.08
CA LEU A 75 -4.47 5.07 -0.28
C LEU A 75 -5.12 6.33 -0.87
N PRO A 76 -5.23 6.45 -2.21
CA PRO A 76 -5.96 7.54 -2.85
C PRO A 76 -7.38 7.69 -2.29
N GLY A 77 -7.70 8.88 -1.79
CA GLY A 77 -9.01 9.20 -1.18
C GLY A 77 -9.08 9.01 0.33
N GLN A 78 -8.05 8.45 0.98
CA GLN A 78 -7.92 8.49 2.44
C GLN A 78 -7.45 9.89 2.89
N PRO A 79 -7.92 10.40 4.05
CA PRO A 79 -7.49 11.70 4.56
C PRO A 79 -5.98 11.67 4.81
N ARG A 80 -5.20 12.54 4.15
CA ARG A 80 -3.72 12.60 4.21
C ARG A 80 -3.14 13.05 5.55
N GLY A 81 -3.94 13.01 6.60
CA GLY A 81 -3.38 12.96 7.93
C GLY A 81 -4.28 12.29 8.95
N ILE A 82 -3.58 11.82 9.97
CA ILE A 82 -4.16 11.41 11.23
C ILE A 82 -4.15 12.68 12.10
N PRO A 83 -5.24 13.03 12.81
CA PRO A 83 -5.29 14.22 13.64
C PRO A 83 -4.29 14.11 14.80
N ASP A 84 -3.06 14.55 14.57
CA ASP A 84 -1.97 14.50 15.55
C ASP A 84 -1.94 15.75 16.43
N GLN A 85 -2.77 16.77 16.16
CA GLN A 85 -2.78 18.03 16.89
C GLN A 85 -4.16 18.38 17.51
N PRO A 86 -4.26 18.48 18.84
CA PRO A 86 -5.42 19.03 19.56
C PRO A 86 -5.45 20.56 19.54
N ARG A 87 -4.43 21.23 18.99
CA ARG A 87 -4.41 22.70 18.87
C ARG A 87 -5.11 23.21 17.61
N GLY A 88 -6.43 23.08 17.60
CA GLY A 88 -7.34 24.16 17.18
C GLY A 88 -7.13 24.85 15.83
N ILE A 89 -6.40 24.25 14.87
CA ILE A 89 -6.60 24.56 13.45
C ILE A 89 -7.64 23.54 12.97
N PRO A 90 -8.93 23.90 12.91
CA PRO A 90 -9.89 23.06 12.22
C PRO A 90 -9.40 22.86 10.78
N ASP A 91 -9.42 21.62 10.30
CA ASP A 91 -9.13 21.21 8.92
C ASP A 91 -7.65 20.97 8.52
N GLN A 92 -6.75 20.64 9.46
CA GLN A 92 -5.36 20.25 9.11
C GLN A 92 -4.93 18.93 9.78
N PRO A 93 -5.38 17.78 9.24
CA PRO A 93 -4.80 16.50 9.61
C PRO A 93 -3.51 16.33 8.81
N SER A 94 -2.34 16.39 9.46
CA SER A 94 -1.06 16.10 8.81
C SER A 94 -0.27 15.18 9.74
N SER A 95 0.03 13.96 9.30
CA SER A 95 0.81 12.97 10.06
C SER A 95 1.92 12.45 9.17
N GLY A 96 3.15 12.42 9.65
CA GLY A 96 4.32 12.08 8.83
C GLY A 96 5.34 13.20 8.80
N LEU A 97 6.20 13.19 7.78
CA LEU A 97 7.39 14.02 7.69
C LEU A 97 7.27 15.06 6.54
N LEU A 98 7.97 16.19 6.67
CA LEU A 98 8.10 17.22 5.63
C LEU A 98 6.74 17.73 5.14
N TRP A 99 5.90 18.24 6.04
CA TRP A 99 4.57 18.72 5.66
C TRP A 99 4.67 19.85 4.62
N ASP A 100 4.00 19.66 3.49
CA ASP A 100 3.86 20.64 2.42
C ASP A 100 2.42 21.17 2.42
N GLN A 101 2.27 22.47 2.63
CA GLN A 101 0.99 23.19 2.66
C GLN A 101 0.81 24.11 1.44
N SER A 102 1.47 23.80 0.32
CA SER A 102 1.36 24.56 -0.92
C SER A 102 0.00 24.35 -1.62
N MET A 103 -0.25 25.12 -2.69
CA MET A 103 -1.59 25.42 -3.20
C MET A 103 -2.41 24.21 -3.74
N ASP A 104 -1.85 23.01 -3.81
CA ASP A 104 -2.47 21.81 -4.38
C ASP A 104 -2.91 20.75 -3.35
N GLY A 105 -2.72 21.01 -2.04
CA GLY A 105 -3.21 20.17 -0.94
C GLY A 105 -2.17 20.01 0.18
N ASP A 106 -2.64 19.67 1.39
CA ASP A 106 -1.74 19.34 2.50
C ASP A 106 -1.18 17.92 2.27
N ASP A 107 0.14 17.82 2.08
CA ASP A 107 0.81 16.54 1.87
C ASP A 107 1.95 16.31 2.87
N THR A 108 2.26 15.04 3.10
CA THR A 108 3.28 14.61 4.05
C THR A 108 3.92 13.31 3.54
N LEU A 109 5.22 13.14 3.74
CA LEU A 109 5.86 11.86 3.50
C LEU A 109 5.51 10.85 4.60
N SER A 110 5.00 9.69 4.19
CA SER A 110 4.90 8.53 5.07
C SER A 110 6.28 7.94 5.41
N THR A 111 6.33 7.12 6.45
CA THR A 111 7.59 6.46 6.84
C THR A 111 8.12 5.55 5.72
N MET A 112 7.23 4.86 5.00
CA MET A 112 7.58 4.02 3.85
C MET A 112 7.99 4.84 2.62
N GLU A 113 7.28 5.94 2.32
CA GLU A 113 7.63 6.80 1.18
C GLU A 113 9.02 7.45 1.36
N LEU A 114 9.37 7.84 2.59
CA LEU A 114 10.71 8.30 2.92
C LEU A 114 11.76 7.22 2.59
N ARG A 115 11.54 5.97 3.02
CA ARG A 115 12.43 4.85 2.66
C ARG A 115 12.52 4.68 1.15
N MET A 116 11.40 4.69 0.44
CA MET A 116 11.35 4.52 -1.02
C MET A 116 12.20 5.58 -1.73
N ALA A 117 12.05 6.85 -1.38
CA ALA A 117 12.81 7.94 -2.00
C ALA A 117 14.32 7.79 -1.80
N LEU A 118 14.76 7.43 -0.59
CA LEU A 118 16.18 7.20 -0.29
C LEU A 118 16.73 5.99 -1.06
N GLN A 119 16.00 4.88 -1.11
CA GLN A 119 16.42 3.66 -1.81
C GLN A 119 16.48 3.87 -3.31
N GLN A 120 15.47 4.51 -3.92
CA GLN A 120 15.47 4.84 -5.34
C GLN A 120 16.62 5.78 -5.71
N ALA A 121 16.92 6.78 -4.86
CA ALA A 121 18.05 7.66 -5.07
C ALA A 121 19.38 6.88 -5.03
N GLN A 122 19.55 5.99 -4.04
CA GLN A 122 20.73 5.13 -3.93
C GLN A 122 20.87 4.19 -5.14
N GLN A 123 19.77 3.58 -5.61
CA GLN A 123 19.78 2.74 -6.81
C GLN A 123 20.17 3.54 -8.06
N THR A 124 19.69 4.78 -8.16
CA THR A 124 19.96 5.67 -9.30
C THR A 124 21.41 6.15 -9.37
N THR A 125 22.04 6.42 -8.21
CA THR A 125 23.38 7.01 -8.16
C THR A 125 24.47 6.04 -7.73
N GLY A 126 24.09 4.88 -7.20
CA GLY A 126 24.99 3.93 -6.54
C GLY A 126 25.53 4.42 -5.19
N ARG A 127 24.97 5.49 -4.61
CA ARG A 127 25.51 6.17 -3.42
C ARG A 127 24.49 6.26 -2.31
N ALA A 128 24.82 5.64 -1.16
CA ALA A 128 24.00 5.68 0.04
C ALA A 128 24.08 7.04 0.75
N ILE A 129 23.06 7.34 1.57
CA ILE A 129 23.11 8.43 2.54
C ILE A 129 23.87 7.94 3.77
N ASN A 130 24.94 8.63 4.16
CA ASN A 130 25.74 8.20 5.30
C ASN A 130 25.19 8.72 6.62
N LEU A 131 24.81 10.01 6.67
CA LEU A 131 24.14 10.60 7.82
C LEU A 131 22.83 11.20 7.37
N LEU A 132 21.72 10.65 7.84
CA LEU A 132 20.41 11.25 7.71
C LEU A 132 20.09 12.01 9.00
N TYR A 133 19.90 13.32 8.89
CA TYR A 133 19.39 14.14 9.99
C TYR A 133 17.93 14.46 9.70
N LEU A 134 17.03 13.91 10.51
CA LEU A 134 15.62 14.28 10.49
C LEU A 134 15.42 15.40 11.52
N ASP A 135 15.61 16.64 11.07
CA ASP A 135 15.39 17.87 11.86
C ASP A 135 13.88 18.17 11.91
N ALA A 136 13.18 17.26 12.58
CA ALA A 136 11.75 17.20 12.70
C ALA A 136 11.34 16.54 14.02
N CYS A 137 10.12 16.80 14.46
CA CYS A 137 9.61 16.31 15.74
C CYS A 137 9.43 14.79 15.74
N SER A 138 9.77 14.15 16.86
CA SER A 138 9.44 12.75 17.16
C SER A 138 9.96 11.70 16.17
N MET A 139 11.03 11.98 15.42
CA MET A 139 11.53 11.06 14.38
C MET A 139 12.48 9.96 14.90
N SER A 140 12.92 10.03 16.15
CA SER A 140 13.79 9.03 16.77
C SER A 140 12.98 7.88 17.38
N MET A 141 12.28 7.15 16.52
CA MET A 141 11.46 6.00 16.91
C MET A 141 11.96 4.71 16.28
N ALA A 142 11.69 3.60 16.95
CA ALA A 142 12.12 2.28 16.50
C ALA A 142 11.53 1.90 15.13
N GLU A 143 10.28 2.30 14.88
CA GLU A 143 9.56 2.10 13.62
C GLU A 143 10.26 2.84 12.48
N VAL A 144 10.55 4.13 12.67
CA VAL A 144 11.22 4.99 11.69
C VAL A 144 12.64 4.49 11.43
N ALA A 145 13.42 4.26 12.49
CA ALA A 145 14.80 3.79 12.36
C ALA A 145 14.88 2.43 11.66
N TYR A 146 13.97 1.50 11.96
CA TYR A 146 13.97 0.21 11.27
C TYR A 146 13.56 0.31 9.81
N GLU A 147 12.55 1.12 9.48
CA GLU A 147 12.12 1.30 8.09
C GLU A 147 13.25 1.91 7.23
N LEU A 148 14.08 2.77 7.82
CA LEU A 148 15.24 3.38 7.16
C LEU A 148 16.49 2.48 7.15
N SER A 149 16.45 1.31 7.78
CA SER A 149 17.54 0.34 7.80
C SER A 149 17.92 -0.07 6.37
N GLY A 150 19.18 0.17 5.99
CA GLY A 150 19.71 -0.11 4.66
C GLY A 150 19.44 0.97 3.61
N ALA A 151 18.71 2.04 3.95
CA ALA A 151 18.54 3.23 3.12
C ALA A 151 19.51 4.38 3.53
N ALA A 152 19.96 4.38 4.79
CA ALA A 152 21.02 5.23 5.29
C ALA A 152 21.90 4.48 6.32
N ASP A 153 23.11 4.99 6.61
CA ASP A 153 24.01 4.36 7.59
C ASP A 153 23.69 4.81 9.04
N TYR A 154 23.58 6.11 9.28
CA TYR A 154 23.25 6.70 10.58
C TYR A 154 22.03 7.63 10.51
N LEU A 155 21.21 7.61 11.56
CA LEU A 155 20.09 8.53 11.77
C LEU A 155 20.35 9.43 12.98
N LEU A 156 20.31 10.74 12.80
CA LEU A 156 20.20 11.74 13.87
C LEU A 156 18.75 12.23 13.94
N ALA A 157 18.11 12.16 15.12
CA ALA A 157 16.72 12.58 15.30
C ALA A 157 16.39 12.85 16.78
N SER A 158 15.21 13.44 17.04
CA SER A 158 14.65 13.64 18.38
C SER A 158 13.59 12.60 18.74
N GLN A 159 13.57 12.12 19.98
CA GLN A 159 12.54 11.21 20.50
C GLN A 159 11.20 11.92 20.73
N SER A 160 11.27 13.17 21.18
CA SER A 160 10.13 14.05 21.50
C SER A 160 9.93 15.09 20.41
N ILE A 161 8.86 15.90 20.52
CA ILE A 161 8.79 17.22 19.88
C ILE A 161 10.10 17.99 20.13
N SER A 162 10.63 18.59 19.06
CA SER A 162 11.90 19.32 19.04
C SER A 162 11.70 20.82 18.76
N TRP A 163 12.78 21.58 18.80
CA TRP A 163 12.79 23.03 18.66
C TRP A 163 13.67 23.46 17.48
N ALA A 164 13.25 24.52 16.81
CA ALA A 164 13.97 25.15 15.71
C ALA A 164 15.21 25.93 16.20
N ALA A 165 16.29 25.24 16.55
CA ALA A 165 17.59 25.88 16.81
C ALA A 165 18.27 26.31 15.49
N PHE A 166 18.13 25.49 14.45
CA PHE A 166 18.69 25.67 13.11
C PHE A 166 20.16 26.17 13.06
N PRO A 167 21.10 25.58 13.85
CA PRO A 167 22.50 26.01 13.89
C PRO A 167 23.30 25.52 12.67
N TYR A 168 22.71 25.55 11.47
CA TYR A 168 23.27 24.94 10.25
C TYR A 168 24.62 25.52 9.83
N ASP A 169 24.88 26.79 10.15
CA ASP A 169 26.20 27.39 9.97
C ASP A 169 27.25 26.68 10.85
N GLU A 170 26.95 26.46 12.13
CA GLU A 170 27.81 25.71 13.05
C GLU A 170 27.94 24.23 12.66
N LEU A 171 26.83 23.57 12.28
CA LEU A 171 26.82 22.18 11.84
C LEU A 171 27.74 21.98 10.62
N ILE A 172 27.60 22.82 9.60
CA ILE A 172 28.41 22.74 8.38
C ILE A 172 29.87 23.12 8.68
N MET A 173 30.13 24.12 9.52
CA MET A 173 31.48 24.53 9.89
C MET A 173 32.20 23.52 10.79
N SER A 174 31.47 22.64 11.46
CA SER A 174 32.04 21.61 12.33
C SER A 174 32.65 20.42 11.57
N ILE A 175 32.40 20.30 10.26
CA ILE A 175 32.90 19.18 9.45
C ILE A 175 34.34 19.44 9.02
N GLU A 176 35.26 18.61 9.52
CA GLU A 176 36.67 18.61 9.15
C GLU A 176 37.03 17.46 8.20
N VAL A 177 38.07 17.65 7.39
CA VAL A 177 38.55 16.62 6.46
C VAL A 177 39.03 15.40 7.24
N GLY A 178 38.49 14.23 6.91
CA GLY A 178 38.89 12.96 7.51
C GLY A 178 38.05 12.52 8.70
N MET A 179 37.08 13.33 9.16
CA MET A 179 36.09 12.88 10.13
C MET A 179 35.26 11.72 9.56
N SER A 180 35.06 10.69 10.38
CA SER A 180 34.08 9.64 10.12
C SER A 180 32.66 10.19 10.23
N VAL A 181 31.72 9.48 9.61
CA VAL A 181 30.29 9.82 9.66
C VAL A 181 29.76 9.84 11.09
N LEU A 182 30.24 8.91 11.92
CA LEU A 182 29.91 8.84 13.35
C LEU A 182 30.38 10.09 14.09
N GLU A 183 31.63 10.54 13.86
CA GLU A 183 32.15 11.76 14.47
C GLU A 183 31.38 13.01 14.02
N ILE A 184 30.97 13.08 12.74
CA ILE A 184 30.12 14.16 12.22
C ILE A 184 28.76 14.15 12.95
N GLY A 185 28.10 13.00 13.03
CA GLY A 185 26.81 12.87 13.71
C GLY A 185 26.87 13.21 15.20
N GLN A 186 27.92 12.75 15.91
CA GLN A 186 28.14 13.09 17.32
C GLN A 186 28.35 14.59 17.51
N ARG A 187 29.11 15.22 16.62
CA ARG A 187 29.35 16.66 16.66
C ARG A 187 28.10 17.48 16.38
N TRP A 188 27.29 17.05 15.41
CA TRP A 188 26.01 17.69 15.09
C TRP A 188 25.03 17.60 16.27
N LEU A 189 24.94 16.42 16.90
CA LEU A 189 24.14 16.22 18.12
C LEU A 189 24.56 17.16 19.26
N GLU A 190 25.87 17.35 19.47
CA GLU A 190 26.38 18.28 20.49
C GLU A 190 26.03 19.74 20.19
N ILE A 191 26.13 20.16 18.92
CA ILE A 191 25.84 21.53 18.49
C ILE A 191 24.36 21.85 18.65
N GLU A 192 23.47 20.94 18.24
CA GLU A 192 22.03 21.09 18.42
C GLU A 192 21.65 21.22 19.90
N ALA A 193 22.21 20.35 20.75
CA ALA A 193 21.99 20.44 22.19
C ALA A 193 22.51 21.76 22.77
N GLN A 194 23.67 22.25 22.35
CA GLN A 194 24.23 23.53 22.80
C GLN A 194 23.38 24.72 22.36
N GLY A 195 22.86 24.71 21.12
CA GLY A 195 21.96 25.74 20.60
C GLY A 195 20.70 25.88 21.47
N LEU A 196 20.22 24.77 22.03
CA LEU A 196 19.06 24.74 22.92
C LEU A 196 19.39 24.91 24.41
N ALA A 197 20.63 24.71 24.84
CA ALA A 197 21.05 24.73 26.25
C ALA A 197 21.63 26.07 26.75
N GLY A 198 21.63 27.15 25.95
CA GLY A 198 22.25 28.44 26.31
C GLY A 198 21.86 29.03 27.69
N GLU A 199 22.63 29.99 28.22
CA GLU A 199 22.67 30.42 29.64
C GLU A 199 21.34 30.77 30.34
N GLN A 200 20.24 30.98 29.62
CA GLN A 200 18.90 31.27 30.16
C GLN A 200 17.82 30.28 29.69
N SER A 201 18.21 29.26 28.91
CA SER A 201 17.29 28.36 28.23
C SER A 201 16.80 27.27 29.17
N ILE A 202 15.48 27.11 29.19
CA ILE A 202 14.77 26.02 29.84
C ILE A 202 14.22 25.04 28.81
N TYR A 203 14.70 25.04 27.55
CA TYR A 203 14.18 24.12 26.53
C TYR A 203 14.40 22.68 26.93
N PRO A 204 13.34 21.88 27.03
CA PRO A 204 13.50 20.44 27.07
C PRO A 204 13.86 19.94 25.67
N TYR A 205 14.85 19.06 25.54
CA TYR A 205 15.21 18.49 24.23
C TYR A 205 15.66 17.04 24.36
N THR A 206 15.60 16.31 23.25
CA THR A 206 16.12 14.96 23.12
C THR A 206 16.79 14.83 21.76
N PHE A 207 17.99 14.26 21.70
CA PHE A 207 18.62 13.86 20.44
C PHE A 207 19.28 12.50 20.59
N SER A 208 19.21 11.74 19.51
CA SER A 208 19.77 10.40 19.41
C SER A 208 20.46 10.24 18.07
N LEU A 209 21.65 9.63 18.11
CA LEU A 209 22.35 9.16 16.92
C LEU A 209 22.28 7.63 16.92
N ILE A 210 21.72 7.08 15.84
CA ILE A 210 21.41 5.66 15.70
C ILE A 210 22.21 5.07 14.53
N ASP A 211 22.88 3.95 14.76
CA ASP A 211 23.45 3.07 13.73
C ASP A 211 22.32 2.20 13.16
N LEU A 212 21.91 2.50 11.93
CA LEU A 212 20.76 1.84 11.30
C LEU A 212 21.05 0.38 10.94
N ALA A 213 22.33 0.00 10.77
CA ALA A 213 22.70 -1.39 10.51
C ALA A 213 22.42 -2.33 11.69
N GLN A 214 22.22 -1.77 12.90
CA GLN A 214 21.88 -2.54 14.11
C GLN A 214 20.37 -2.70 14.32
N MET A 215 19.52 -1.99 13.59
CA MET A 215 18.07 -2.05 13.77
C MET A 215 17.47 -3.46 13.55
N PRO A 216 17.97 -4.31 12.63
CA PRO A 216 17.58 -5.72 12.57
C PRO A 216 17.81 -6.50 13.88
N ASN A 217 18.92 -6.22 14.59
CA ASN A 217 19.21 -6.86 15.87
C ASN A 217 18.25 -6.36 16.98
N VAL A 218 17.89 -5.07 16.95
CA VAL A 218 16.88 -4.50 17.86
C VAL A 218 15.52 -5.15 17.62
N ALA A 219 15.08 -5.25 16.36
CA ALA A 219 13.83 -5.90 15.99
C ALA A 219 13.80 -7.38 16.41
N GLN A 220 14.88 -8.12 16.17
CA GLN A 220 14.97 -9.52 16.59
C GLN A 220 14.90 -9.68 18.12
N ALA A 221 15.58 -8.82 18.87
CA ALA A 221 15.50 -8.82 20.33
C ALA A 221 14.09 -8.46 20.82
N HIS A 222 13.42 -7.52 20.14
CA HIS A 222 12.06 -7.11 20.46
C HIS A 222 11.04 -8.23 20.16
N LEU A 223 11.16 -8.93 19.02
CA LEU A 223 10.37 -10.12 18.71
C LEU A 223 10.56 -11.21 19.78
N ALA A 224 11.78 -11.44 20.24
CA ALA A 224 12.04 -12.41 21.30
C ALA A 224 11.35 -12.03 22.61
N LEU A 225 11.27 -10.73 22.93
CA LEU A 225 10.53 -10.22 24.07
C LEU A 225 9.01 -10.43 23.90
N VAL A 226 8.46 -10.06 22.74
CA VAL A 226 7.05 -10.30 22.40
C VAL A 226 6.69 -11.78 22.51
N THR A 227 7.51 -12.65 21.91
CA THR A 227 7.34 -14.11 21.97
C THR A 227 7.34 -14.63 23.40
N ALA A 228 8.29 -14.16 24.24
CA ALA A 228 8.36 -14.58 25.64
C ALA A 228 7.14 -14.11 26.45
N LEU A 229 6.69 -12.87 26.23
CA LEU A 229 5.48 -12.33 26.87
C LEU A 229 4.24 -13.15 26.49
N ARG A 230 4.00 -13.36 25.19
CA ARG A 230 2.82 -14.08 24.69
C ARG A 230 2.82 -15.55 25.10
N THR A 231 3.98 -16.21 25.08
CA THR A 231 4.12 -17.61 25.54
C THR A 231 3.72 -17.75 27.00
N GLU A 232 4.24 -16.90 27.88
CA GLU A 232 3.88 -16.94 29.31
C GLU A 232 2.45 -16.47 29.57
N TRP A 233 1.93 -15.58 28.74
CA TRP A 233 0.54 -15.14 28.81
C TRP A 233 -0.44 -16.29 28.53
N GLN A 234 -0.14 -17.13 27.53
CA GLN A 234 -0.97 -18.27 27.13
C GLN A 234 -0.89 -19.44 28.12
N ASN A 235 0.14 -19.48 28.98
CA ASN A 235 0.23 -20.46 30.06
C ASN A 235 -0.86 -20.20 31.12
N GLN A 236 -1.78 -21.15 31.30
CA GLN A 236 -3.01 -21.03 32.13
C GLN A 236 -2.79 -20.60 33.60
N SER A 237 -1.56 -20.65 34.11
CA SER A 237 -1.20 -20.24 35.47
C SER A 237 -0.71 -18.79 35.58
N GLY A 238 -0.31 -18.16 34.47
CA GLY A 238 0.44 -16.89 34.44
C GLY A 238 -0.28 -15.72 33.78
N GLY A 239 -1.27 -15.95 32.91
CA GLY A 239 -1.88 -14.90 32.06
C GLY A 239 -2.27 -13.61 32.77
N THR A 240 -2.99 -13.68 33.89
CA THR A 240 -3.37 -12.47 34.67
C THR A 240 -2.16 -11.76 35.28
N ALA A 241 -1.14 -12.50 35.72
CA ALA A 241 0.07 -11.91 36.31
C ALA A 241 0.96 -11.27 35.23
N ILE A 242 1.06 -11.89 34.05
CA ILE A 242 1.76 -11.30 32.90
C ILE A 242 1.07 -10.01 32.47
N GLY A 243 -0.26 -10.04 32.27
CA GLY A 243 -1.01 -8.84 31.89
C GLY A 243 -0.89 -7.71 32.90
N ASN A 244 -1.08 -8.00 34.19
CA ASN A 244 -0.91 -6.98 35.23
C ASN A 244 0.51 -6.42 35.30
N GLY A 245 1.52 -7.28 35.13
CA GLY A 245 2.92 -6.84 35.14
C GLY A 245 3.30 -6.03 33.89
N LEU A 246 2.76 -6.37 32.72
CA LEU A 246 2.94 -5.57 31.50
C LEU A 246 2.28 -4.20 31.66
N MET A 247 1.04 -4.13 32.15
CA MET A 247 0.36 -2.84 32.37
C MET A 247 1.09 -1.97 33.41
N ALA A 248 1.60 -2.58 34.49
CA ALA A 248 2.42 -1.87 35.48
C ALA A 248 3.74 -1.37 34.86
N ALA A 249 4.33 -2.13 33.95
CA ALA A 249 5.53 -1.70 33.23
C ALA A 249 5.26 -0.52 32.30
N ILE A 250 4.16 -0.57 31.54
CA ILE A 250 3.71 0.52 30.65
C ILE A 250 3.51 1.80 31.46
N GLN A 251 2.76 1.76 32.56
CA GLN A 251 2.52 2.91 33.44
C GLN A 251 3.78 3.46 34.10
N SER A 252 4.84 2.65 34.22
CA SER A 252 6.12 3.05 34.81
C SER A 252 7.15 3.52 33.77
N THR A 253 6.80 3.45 32.49
CA THR A 253 7.71 3.79 31.38
C THR A 253 7.70 5.30 31.15
N THR A 254 8.88 5.87 30.88
CA THR A 254 9.00 7.28 30.50
C THR A 254 8.43 7.46 29.09
N CYS A 255 7.37 8.23 28.98
CA CYS A 255 6.85 8.71 27.70
C CYS A 255 7.32 10.13 27.41
N VAL A 256 7.28 10.51 26.14
CA VAL A 256 7.64 11.83 25.64
C VAL A 256 6.42 12.48 25.02
N GLU A 257 6.46 13.80 24.86
CA GLU A 257 5.33 14.51 24.27
C GLU A 257 5.16 14.07 22.81
N SER A 258 3.98 13.53 22.51
CA SER A 258 3.61 12.90 21.25
C SER A 258 2.31 13.41 20.62
N ASN A 259 1.58 14.29 21.32
CA ASN A 259 0.24 14.74 20.95
C ASN A 259 0.12 16.27 20.84
N TYR A 260 1.21 17.04 20.95
CA TYR A 260 1.25 18.51 20.76
C TYR A 260 0.40 19.34 21.74
N ASP A 261 0.02 18.79 22.90
CA ASP A 261 -0.70 19.52 23.95
C ASP A 261 0.23 20.25 24.95
N GLY A 262 1.52 19.91 24.97
CA GLY A 262 2.54 20.49 25.84
C GLY A 262 2.65 19.87 27.23
N LEU A 263 1.91 18.81 27.51
CA LEU A 263 1.95 18.03 28.73
C LEU A 263 2.58 16.67 28.40
N ILE A 264 3.35 16.12 29.34
CA ILE A 264 3.73 14.71 29.28
C ILE A 264 2.81 13.99 30.27
N ASP A 265 1.79 13.31 29.76
CA ASP A 265 0.75 12.69 30.57
C ASP A 265 0.23 11.36 30.00
N GLU A 266 -0.93 10.91 30.51
CA GLU A 266 -1.53 9.63 30.14
C GLU A 266 -2.15 9.59 28.74
N ASN A 267 -2.08 10.70 27.99
CA ASN A 267 -2.50 10.76 26.59
C ASN A 267 -1.33 10.60 25.62
N ASP A 268 -0.09 10.58 26.12
CA ASP A 268 1.09 10.38 25.28
C ASP A 268 1.31 8.91 24.96
N THR A 269 1.56 8.61 23.68
CA THR A 269 1.68 7.25 23.18
C THR A 269 3.08 6.91 22.69
N TYR A 270 4.02 7.87 22.70
CA TYR A 270 5.42 7.59 22.37
C TYR A 270 6.23 7.45 23.65
N CYS A 271 6.77 6.25 23.85
CA CYS A 271 7.47 5.91 25.09
C CYS A 271 8.84 5.31 24.80
N ASP A 272 9.79 5.51 25.71
CA ASP A 272 11.16 5.03 25.52
C ASP A 272 11.21 3.50 25.50
N LEU A 273 11.68 2.90 24.39
CA LEU A 273 11.69 1.45 24.20
C LEU A 273 12.58 0.74 25.21
N GLY A 274 13.75 1.31 25.52
CA GLY A 274 14.66 0.73 26.51
C GLY A 274 14.16 0.91 27.95
N GLY A 275 13.48 2.02 28.23
CA GLY A 275 12.72 2.26 29.44
C GLY A 275 11.64 1.21 29.63
N LEU A 276 10.83 0.96 28.59
CA LEU A 276 9.80 -0.08 28.59
C LEU A 276 10.39 -1.46 28.88
N ALA A 277 11.46 -1.84 28.17
CA ALA A 277 12.15 -3.10 28.41
C ALA A 277 12.67 -3.21 29.86
N THR A 278 13.21 -2.12 30.41
CA THR A 278 13.66 -2.07 31.82
C THR A 278 12.50 -2.29 32.79
N GLN A 279 11.36 -1.65 32.55
CA GLN A 279 10.17 -1.79 33.38
C GLN A 279 9.56 -3.20 33.27
N ILE A 280 9.51 -3.77 32.07
CA ILE A 280 9.08 -5.16 31.85
C ILE A 280 9.97 -6.12 32.63
N SER A 281 11.29 -5.98 32.53
CA SER A 281 12.24 -6.81 33.29
C SER A 281 12.06 -6.68 34.81
N THR A 282 11.62 -5.51 35.29
CA THR A 282 11.43 -5.24 36.73
C THR A 282 10.12 -5.84 37.24
N HIS A 283 9.00 -5.55 36.58
CA HIS A 283 7.67 -5.98 36.99
C HIS A 283 7.40 -7.46 36.72
N LEU A 284 8.12 -8.06 35.75
CA LEU A 284 8.03 -9.48 35.40
C LEU A 284 9.30 -10.26 35.76
N ALA A 285 10.07 -9.81 36.77
CA ALA A 285 11.30 -10.48 37.23
C ALA A 285 11.10 -11.93 37.69
N ALA A 286 9.87 -12.32 38.06
CA ALA A 286 9.51 -13.70 38.39
C ALA A 286 9.49 -14.65 37.17
N TYR A 287 9.57 -14.11 35.95
CA TYR A 287 9.55 -14.84 34.69
C TYR A 287 10.89 -14.66 33.95
N PRO A 288 11.87 -15.54 34.18
CA PRO A 288 13.24 -15.34 33.70
C PRO A 288 13.37 -15.22 32.18
N ALA A 289 12.51 -15.90 31.40
CA ALA A 289 12.50 -15.80 29.95
C ALA A 289 12.16 -14.38 29.48
N ILE A 290 11.13 -13.76 30.09
CA ILE A 290 10.71 -12.38 29.81
C ILE A 290 11.81 -11.40 30.26
N ALA A 291 12.31 -11.54 31.48
CA ALA A 291 13.36 -10.66 32.00
C ALA A 291 14.64 -10.70 31.16
N ASN A 292 15.07 -11.88 30.73
CA ASN A 292 16.23 -12.03 29.84
C ASN A 292 15.99 -11.43 28.46
N ALA A 293 14.82 -11.66 27.87
CA ALA A 293 14.47 -11.08 26.57
C ALA A 293 14.43 -9.55 26.63
N ALA A 294 13.89 -8.98 27.71
CA ALA A 294 13.86 -7.54 27.93
C ALA A 294 15.28 -6.95 28.14
N ALA A 295 16.15 -7.67 28.86
CA ALA A 295 17.56 -7.29 28.96
C ALA A 295 18.28 -7.32 27.60
N ASN A 296 17.94 -8.28 26.73
CA ASN A 296 18.49 -8.35 25.38
C ASN A 296 18.06 -7.18 24.49
N VAL A 297 16.82 -6.69 24.63
CA VAL A 297 16.38 -5.44 23.96
C VAL A 297 17.29 -4.28 24.36
N ASN A 298 17.55 -4.09 25.65
CA ASN A 298 18.47 -3.04 26.13
C ASN A 298 19.92 -3.22 25.62
N SER A 299 20.39 -4.46 25.51
CA SER A 299 21.72 -4.75 24.93
C SER A 299 21.78 -4.42 23.44
N ALA A 300 20.73 -4.73 22.68
CA ALA A 300 20.63 -4.40 21.26
C ALA A 300 20.56 -2.87 21.08
N LEU A 301 19.75 -2.18 21.88
CA LEU A 301 19.67 -0.71 21.88
C LEU A 301 21.00 -0.03 22.21
N THR A 302 21.78 -0.57 23.15
CA THR A 302 23.12 -0.05 23.46
C THR A 302 24.07 -0.15 22.25
N SER A 303 23.83 -1.10 21.35
CA SER A 303 24.61 -1.26 20.12
C SER A 303 24.11 -0.33 19.01
N ALA A 304 22.79 -0.11 18.93
CA ALA A 304 22.17 0.74 17.91
C ALA A 304 22.27 2.24 18.23
N VAL A 305 22.01 2.66 19.46
CA VAL A 305 22.05 4.07 19.88
C VAL A 305 23.47 4.43 20.29
N VAL A 306 24.24 4.95 19.35
CA VAL A 306 25.68 5.25 19.51
C VAL A 306 25.95 6.57 20.22
N SER A 307 24.96 7.47 20.30
CA SER A 307 25.02 8.69 21.12
C SER A 307 23.62 9.17 21.46
N THR A 308 23.45 9.77 22.64
CA THR A 308 22.20 10.42 23.05
C THR A 308 22.50 11.62 23.95
N THR A 309 21.68 12.66 23.85
CA THR A 309 21.63 13.76 24.81
C THR A 309 20.18 14.17 25.07
N ASN A 310 19.90 14.65 26.27
CA ASN A 310 18.60 15.20 26.62
C ASN A 310 18.72 16.23 27.75
N GLN A 311 17.73 17.11 27.83
CA GLN A 311 17.57 18.07 28.91
C GLN A 311 16.09 18.15 29.30
N SER A 312 15.82 18.12 30.60
CA SER A 312 14.49 18.41 31.15
C SER A 312 14.26 19.91 31.23
N GLY A 313 13.01 20.36 31.09
CA GLY A 313 12.75 21.79 30.94
C GLY A 313 11.27 22.16 30.78
N LEU A 314 11.01 23.43 30.47
CA LEU A 314 9.68 23.98 30.19
C LEU A 314 9.57 24.38 28.70
N PRO A 315 8.56 23.88 27.97
CA PRO A 315 8.28 24.32 26.60
C PRO A 315 7.59 25.71 26.61
N TRP A 316 8.36 26.80 26.54
CA TRP A 316 7.87 28.17 26.80
C TRP A 316 6.76 28.70 25.87
N SER A 317 6.51 28.05 24.73
CA SER A 317 5.66 28.53 23.63
C SER A 317 4.26 27.94 23.71
N GLN A 318 4.03 27.09 24.70
CA GLN A 318 2.82 26.32 24.87
C GLN A 318 2.05 26.83 26.09
N THR A 319 0.98 27.59 25.86
CA THR A 319 0.12 28.12 26.93
C THR A 319 -0.46 26.96 27.75
N GLY A 320 -0.12 26.87 29.04
CA GLY A 320 -0.59 25.79 29.92
C GLY A 320 0.32 24.55 29.96
N ALA A 321 1.49 24.58 29.30
CA ALA A 321 2.39 23.44 29.27
C ALA A 321 3.09 23.14 30.60
N GLY A 322 3.43 21.86 30.76
CA GLY A 322 4.01 21.28 31.97
C GLY A 322 5.54 21.19 31.90
N TRP A 323 6.15 20.85 33.03
CA TRP A 323 7.57 20.51 33.08
C TRP A 323 7.81 19.15 32.43
N TRP A 324 8.66 19.11 31.40
CA TRP A 324 9.07 17.88 30.74
C TRP A 324 10.26 17.28 31.46
N ASN A 325 10.12 16.05 31.97
CA ASN A 325 11.14 15.36 32.74
C ASN A 325 11.68 14.14 31.97
N PHE A 326 12.90 14.23 31.48
CA PHE A 326 13.61 13.17 30.74
C PHE A 326 14.68 12.46 31.57
N SER A 327 14.87 12.86 32.83
CA SER A 327 16.00 12.41 33.65
C SER A 327 15.72 11.15 34.48
N ALA A 328 14.45 10.75 34.66
CA ALA A 328 14.11 9.63 35.55
C ALA A 328 12.77 8.96 35.20
N PRO A 329 12.78 7.70 34.73
CA PRO A 329 13.94 6.97 34.17
C PRO A 329 14.57 7.68 32.96
N PRO A 330 15.89 7.57 32.76
CA PRO A 330 16.56 8.19 31.62
C PRO A 330 16.13 7.53 30.30
N LEU A 331 15.91 8.37 29.29
CA LEU A 331 15.65 7.91 27.93
C LEU A 331 16.85 7.13 27.36
N ARG A 332 16.58 6.15 26.51
CA ARG A 332 17.54 5.24 25.88
C ARG A 332 17.76 5.51 24.40
N GLY A 333 17.04 6.48 23.83
CA GLY A 333 17.36 7.05 22.53
C GLY A 333 16.37 6.70 21.43
N LEU A 334 15.51 5.70 21.63
CA LEU A 334 14.48 5.32 20.66
C LEU A 334 13.13 5.20 21.36
N SER A 335 12.16 5.99 20.91
CA SER A 335 10.76 5.82 21.29
C SER A 335 10.15 4.62 20.54
N ILE A 336 9.06 4.09 21.09
CA ILE A 336 8.16 3.12 20.45
C ILE A 336 6.74 3.61 20.63
N TYR A 337 5.87 3.37 19.65
CA TYR A 337 4.45 3.58 19.81
C TYR A 337 3.85 2.55 20.78
N LEU A 338 3.24 3.05 21.85
CA LEU A 338 2.69 2.30 22.96
C LEU A 338 1.26 2.78 23.29
N PRO A 339 0.27 2.48 22.45
CA PRO A 339 -1.11 2.86 22.66
C PRO A 339 -1.83 1.84 23.54
N ALA A 340 -1.43 1.74 24.80
CA ALA A 340 -1.99 0.79 25.76
C ALA A 340 -2.77 1.52 26.85
N PRO A 341 -3.87 0.96 27.39
CA PRO A 341 -4.72 1.67 28.34
C PRO A 341 -3.94 2.26 29.54
N PRO A 342 -4.21 3.51 29.94
CA PRO A 342 -5.30 4.38 29.49
C PRO A 342 -5.03 5.16 28.19
N HIS A 343 -3.85 5.03 27.57
CA HIS A 343 -3.40 5.78 26.39
C HIS A 343 -4.15 5.31 25.13
N ALA A 344 -5.36 5.81 24.91
CA ALA A 344 -6.21 5.44 23.78
C ALA A 344 -5.94 6.36 22.58
N ASP A 345 -5.28 5.81 21.55
CA ASP A 345 -5.11 6.44 20.24
C ASP A 345 -5.67 5.53 19.15
N ASP A 346 -7.00 5.41 19.16
CA ASP A 346 -7.73 4.49 18.27
C ASP A 346 -7.62 4.87 16.78
N VAL A 347 -7.22 6.11 16.47
CA VAL A 347 -7.02 6.54 15.08
C VAL A 347 -5.72 5.99 14.54
N ARG A 348 -4.57 6.20 15.21
CA ARG A 348 -3.30 5.65 14.72
C ARG A 348 -3.22 4.14 14.91
N ARG A 349 -3.80 3.56 15.97
CA ARG A 349 -3.85 2.10 16.17
C ARG A 349 -4.40 1.33 14.96
N ARG A 350 -5.34 1.91 14.20
CA ARG A 350 -5.90 1.28 13.00
C ARG A 350 -4.88 1.05 11.88
N TYR A 351 -3.84 1.88 11.83
CA TYR A 351 -2.82 1.82 10.80
C TYR A 351 -1.50 1.22 11.30
N TYR A 352 -1.41 0.89 12.58
CA TYR A 352 -0.22 0.32 13.19
C TYR A 352 -0.17 -1.20 12.98
N THR A 353 0.00 -1.60 11.71
CA THR A 353 0.01 -3.01 11.28
C THR A 353 1.23 -3.27 10.41
N GLY A 354 1.55 -4.56 10.21
CA GLY A 354 2.62 -4.98 9.30
C GLY A 354 2.45 -4.52 7.83
N ASN A 355 1.24 -4.11 7.44
CA ASN A 355 0.98 -3.59 6.08
C ASN A 355 1.52 -2.18 5.87
N HIS A 356 1.66 -1.39 6.94
CA HIS A 356 2.12 0.01 6.86
C HIS A 356 3.54 0.19 7.40
N LEU A 357 3.98 -0.67 8.32
CA LEU A 357 5.29 -0.58 8.96
C LEU A 357 5.95 -1.95 9.05
N SER A 358 7.12 -2.08 8.43
CA SER A 358 7.88 -3.34 8.42
C SER A 358 8.26 -3.76 9.85
N TYR A 359 8.60 -2.80 10.72
CA TYR A 359 8.98 -3.06 12.11
C TYR A 359 7.87 -3.76 12.90
N VAL A 360 6.61 -3.37 12.67
CA VAL A 360 5.45 -3.96 13.33
C VAL A 360 5.29 -5.42 12.88
N GLY A 361 5.32 -5.66 11.57
CA GLY A 361 5.19 -6.99 11.00
C GLY A 361 6.27 -7.98 11.46
N VAL A 362 7.53 -7.53 11.62
CA VAL A 362 8.62 -8.42 12.06
C VAL A 362 8.68 -8.62 13.58
N THR A 363 8.14 -7.69 14.37
CA THR A 363 8.18 -7.79 15.84
C THR A 363 6.92 -8.41 16.44
N GLU A 364 5.81 -8.46 15.66
CA GLU A 364 4.47 -8.81 16.14
C GLU A 364 4.01 -7.94 17.32
N TRP A 365 4.51 -6.71 17.38
CA TRP A 365 4.21 -5.78 18.48
C TRP A 365 2.73 -5.40 18.51
N ASP A 366 2.09 -5.26 17.35
CA ASP A 366 0.64 -5.08 17.19
C ASP A 366 -0.18 -6.21 17.80
N ALA A 367 0.25 -7.47 17.62
CA ALA A 367 -0.43 -8.62 18.19
C ALA A 367 -0.37 -8.64 19.73
N LEU A 368 0.76 -8.26 20.34
CA LEU A 368 0.86 -8.12 21.79
C LEU A 368 0.03 -6.94 22.31
N LEU A 369 0.02 -5.81 21.60
CA LEU A 369 -0.86 -4.68 21.94
C LEU A 369 -2.33 -5.12 21.89
N ALA A 370 -2.75 -5.87 20.87
CA ALA A 370 -4.11 -6.42 20.79
C ALA A 370 -4.43 -7.33 21.99
N ASP A 371 -3.49 -8.17 22.41
CA ASP A 371 -3.63 -8.99 23.62
C ASP A 371 -3.83 -8.12 24.89
N ALA A 372 -3.10 -7.00 25.01
CA ALA A 372 -3.25 -6.04 26.12
C ALA A 372 -4.60 -5.32 26.13
N TRP A 373 -5.23 -5.15 24.96
CA TRP A 373 -6.60 -4.66 24.81
C TRP A 373 -7.66 -5.77 24.97
N GLY A 374 -7.27 -6.99 25.36
CA GLY A 374 -8.19 -8.12 25.52
C GLY A 374 -8.74 -8.65 24.19
N GLY A 375 -7.98 -8.48 23.10
CA GLY A 375 -8.40 -8.80 21.74
C GLY A 375 -9.38 -7.79 21.13
N ALA A 376 -9.58 -6.64 21.77
CA ALA A 376 -10.41 -5.59 21.21
C ALA A 376 -9.67 -4.87 20.06
N GLU A 377 -10.21 -5.06 18.85
CA GLU A 377 -9.90 -4.24 17.69
C GLU A 377 -10.10 -2.75 18.03
N PRO A 378 -9.25 -1.84 17.49
CA PRO A 378 -9.48 -0.42 17.66
C PRO A 378 -10.88 -0.04 17.12
N PRO A 379 -11.64 0.81 17.83
CA PRO A 379 -12.95 1.29 17.40
C PRO A 379 -12.93 1.76 15.94
N THR A 380 -13.82 1.18 15.13
CA THR A 380 -13.99 1.53 13.72
C THR A 380 -14.74 2.85 13.55
N THR A 381 -14.58 3.82 14.46
CA THR A 381 -15.34 5.07 14.44
C THR A 381 -15.30 5.60 13.02
N THR A 382 -16.49 5.61 12.41
CA THR A 382 -16.75 6.31 11.17
C THR A 382 -16.20 7.69 11.43
N VAL A 383 -15.12 8.05 10.74
CA VAL A 383 -14.84 9.46 10.53
C VAL A 383 -16.13 9.94 9.92
N ASP A 384 -16.89 10.72 10.70
CA ASP A 384 -18.10 11.38 10.26
C ASP A 384 -17.57 12.48 9.33
N CYS A 385 -17.15 12.03 8.15
CA CYS A 385 -16.79 12.85 7.03
C CYS A 385 -18.07 13.58 6.69
N ASN A 386 -18.24 14.76 7.30
CA ASN A 386 -19.19 15.75 6.89
C ASN A 386 -18.69 16.36 5.55
N CYS A 387 -18.42 15.47 4.58
CA CYS A 387 -18.17 15.75 3.19
C CYS A 387 -19.50 16.21 2.59
N THR A 388 -20.00 17.35 3.04
CA THR A 388 -20.86 18.17 2.21
C THR A 388 -20.03 18.54 1.00
N THR A 389 -20.29 17.79 -0.06
CA THR A 389 -19.86 17.97 -1.43
C THR A 389 -19.73 19.45 -1.80
N SER A 390 -18.54 20.00 -1.63
CA SER A 390 -17.94 20.82 -2.67
C SER A 390 -16.93 19.95 -3.39
N ILE A 391 -17.42 18.95 -4.12
CA ILE A 391 -16.64 18.34 -5.19
C ILE A 391 -16.47 19.44 -6.23
N LYS A 392 -15.37 20.18 -6.13
CA LYS A 392 -14.77 20.73 -7.32
C LYS A 392 -14.21 19.50 -8.04
N PRO A 393 -14.68 19.15 -9.25
CA PRO A 393 -14.07 18.04 -9.97
C PRO A 393 -12.58 18.37 -10.11
N SER A 394 -11.72 17.56 -9.50
CA SER A 394 -10.31 17.55 -9.84
C SER A 394 -10.24 17.29 -11.35
N PRO A 395 -9.53 18.11 -12.12
CA PRO A 395 -9.32 17.81 -13.53
C PRO A 395 -8.63 16.43 -13.61
N LEU A 396 -9.14 15.55 -14.47
CA LEU A 396 -8.46 14.30 -14.82
C LEU A 396 -7.01 14.65 -15.21
N GLN A 397 -6.05 14.18 -14.44
CA GLN A 397 -4.63 14.41 -14.69
C GLN A 397 -4.22 13.57 -15.91
N MET A 398 -3.40 14.15 -16.78
CA MET A 398 -2.88 13.47 -17.98
C MET A 398 -2.01 12.28 -17.53
N GLU A 399 -2.02 11.19 -18.28
CA GLU A 399 -1.27 9.98 -17.94
C GLU A 399 -0.59 9.38 -19.17
N ILE A 400 0.58 8.77 -18.98
CA ILE A 400 1.35 8.08 -20.02
C ILE A 400 1.54 6.62 -19.59
N ARG A 401 1.04 5.67 -20.38
CA ARG A 401 1.04 4.24 -20.03
C ARG A 401 1.79 3.39 -21.05
N LEU A 402 2.40 2.30 -20.56
CA LEU A 402 2.91 1.21 -21.42
C LEU A 402 1.84 0.12 -21.59
N GLU A 403 1.43 -0.14 -22.82
CA GLU A 403 0.33 -1.06 -23.12
C GLU A 403 0.76 -2.22 -24.04
N PRO A 404 0.53 -3.49 -23.68
CA PRO A 404 -0.12 -3.94 -22.45
C PRO A 404 0.81 -3.78 -21.22
N PRO A 405 0.27 -3.56 -20.01
CA PRO A 405 1.07 -3.35 -18.78
C PRO A 405 1.75 -4.63 -18.28
N LEU A 406 1.23 -5.81 -18.65
CA LEU A 406 1.84 -7.10 -18.37
C LEU A 406 1.71 -8.00 -19.59
N VAL A 407 2.83 -8.56 -20.07
CA VAL A 407 2.83 -9.49 -21.21
C VAL A 407 3.70 -10.70 -20.94
N GLN A 408 3.15 -11.90 -21.09
CA GLN A 408 3.94 -13.13 -21.08
C GLN A 408 4.27 -13.58 -22.50
N VAL A 409 5.54 -13.87 -22.78
CA VAL A 409 6.04 -14.25 -24.10
C VAL A 409 6.91 -15.50 -24.03
N GLN A 410 6.90 -16.33 -25.08
CA GLN A 410 7.80 -17.48 -25.14
C GLN A 410 9.26 -17.04 -25.38
N PRO A 411 10.26 -17.84 -24.99
CA PRO A 411 11.65 -17.55 -25.33
C PRO A 411 11.82 -17.32 -26.84
N SER A 412 12.59 -16.29 -27.23
CA SER A 412 12.79 -15.84 -28.62
C SER A 412 11.57 -15.22 -29.32
N ALA A 413 10.41 -15.08 -28.66
CA ALA A 413 9.26 -14.38 -29.23
C ALA A 413 9.52 -12.87 -29.30
N GLU A 414 8.87 -12.21 -30.27
CA GLU A 414 8.87 -10.76 -30.40
C GLU A 414 7.53 -10.20 -29.96
N ILE A 415 7.55 -9.04 -29.30
CA ILE A 415 6.37 -8.38 -28.75
C ILE A 415 6.43 -6.87 -28.97
N THR A 416 5.26 -6.26 -29.12
CA THR A 416 5.12 -4.80 -29.24
C THR A 416 4.42 -4.25 -28.00
N VAL A 417 5.00 -3.20 -27.42
CA VAL A 417 4.46 -2.42 -26.30
C VAL A 417 4.27 -0.98 -26.77
N ASN A 418 3.07 -0.44 -26.59
CA ASN A 418 2.70 0.92 -26.98
C ASN A 418 3.04 1.91 -25.86
N VAL A 419 3.40 3.13 -26.23
CA VAL A 419 3.44 4.29 -25.33
C VAL A 419 2.21 5.13 -25.60
N GLU A 420 1.22 5.10 -24.70
CA GLU A 420 -0.09 5.73 -24.87
C GLU A 420 -0.27 6.92 -23.93
N PHE A 421 -0.74 8.05 -24.45
CA PHE A 421 -1.10 9.25 -23.70
C PHE A 421 -2.61 9.28 -23.50
N HIS A 422 -3.04 9.43 -22.25
CA HIS A 422 -4.43 9.46 -21.82
C HIS A 422 -4.77 10.74 -21.07
N ASN A 423 -6.06 11.11 -21.08
CA ASN A 423 -6.59 12.29 -20.42
C ASN A 423 -5.85 13.59 -20.83
N THR A 424 -5.43 13.68 -22.09
CA THR A 424 -4.69 14.85 -22.58
C THR A 424 -5.55 16.13 -22.41
N PRO A 425 -5.01 17.23 -21.86
CA PRO A 425 -5.83 18.39 -21.51
C PRO A 425 -6.42 19.06 -22.77
N SER A 426 -7.76 19.15 -22.85
CA SER A 426 -8.45 19.82 -23.97
C SER A 426 -8.07 21.30 -24.19
N GLN A 427 -7.44 21.95 -23.21
CA GLN A 427 -6.96 23.34 -23.29
C GLN A 427 -5.45 23.48 -23.50
N ARG A 428 -4.67 22.40 -23.37
CA ARG A 428 -3.21 22.41 -23.55
C ARG A 428 -2.76 21.16 -24.31
N ALA A 429 -2.63 21.34 -25.62
CA ALA A 429 -2.26 20.28 -26.54
C ALA A 429 -0.81 19.82 -26.32
N VAL A 430 -0.58 18.52 -26.20
CA VAL A 430 0.78 17.96 -26.08
C VAL A 430 1.56 18.30 -27.34
N GLY A 431 2.70 18.99 -27.18
CA GLY A 431 3.48 19.55 -28.28
C GLY A 431 4.86 18.93 -28.46
N ALA A 432 5.47 18.45 -27.39
CA ALA A 432 6.72 17.68 -27.45
C ALA A 432 6.92 16.85 -26.19
N ALA A 433 7.50 15.67 -26.32
CA ALA A 433 7.89 14.84 -25.19
C ALA A 433 9.25 14.18 -25.41
N GLN A 434 9.97 13.98 -24.31
CA GLN A 434 11.17 13.16 -24.22
C GLN A 434 10.96 12.17 -23.08
N LEU A 435 10.93 10.88 -23.40
CA LEU A 435 10.59 9.78 -22.49
C LEU A 435 11.73 8.74 -22.50
N TRP A 436 12.07 8.18 -21.33
CA TRP A 436 13.04 7.09 -21.25
C TRP A 436 12.35 5.84 -20.68
N ILE A 437 12.61 4.69 -21.30
CA ILE A 437 12.11 3.39 -20.85
C ILE A 437 13.31 2.53 -20.48
N SER A 438 13.40 2.08 -19.24
CA SER A 438 14.44 1.15 -18.79
C SER A 438 13.90 -0.28 -18.70
N TYR A 439 14.74 -1.26 -19.06
CA TYR A 439 14.40 -2.69 -19.11
C TYR A 439 15.65 -3.55 -18.83
N ASP A 440 15.46 -4.82 -18.46
CA ASP A 440 16.56 -5.76 -18.26
C ASP A 440 17.06 -6.32 -19.59
N ALA A 441 18.25 -5.89 -20.01
CA ALA A 441 18.90 -6.30 -21.25
C ALA A 441 19.35 -7.78 -21.26
N SER A 442 19.35 -8.46 -20.12
CA SER A 442 19.57 -9.91 -20.04
C SER A 442 18.30 -10.70 -20.36
N VAL A 443 17.12 -10.07 -20.24
CA VAL A 443 15.82 -10.68 -20.47
C VAL A 443 15.21 -10.26 -21.81
N LEU A 444 15.40 -9.01 -22.22
CA LEU A 444 14.85 -8.45 -23.47
C LEU A 444 15.92 -7.79 -24.34
N GLU A 445 15.72 -7.84 -25.65
CA GLU A 445 16.46 -7.07 -26.66
C GLU A 445 15.48 -6.09 -27.34
N ALA A 446 15.71 -4.78 -27.21
CA ALA A 446 14.92 -3.79 -27.95
C ALA A 446 15.33 -3.80 -29.44
N LEU A 447 14.37 -4.07 -30.32
CA LEU A 447 14.61 -4.24 -31.76
C LEU A 447 14.39 -2.95 -32.55
N ASP A 448 13.25 -2.30 -32.32
CA ASP A 448 12.92 -1.03 -32.96
C ASP A 448 11.86 -0.26 -32.16
N CYS A 449 11.64 0.97 -32.59
CA CYS A 449 10.65 1.87 -32.06
C CYS A 449 10.08 2.66 -33.24
N THR A 450 8.78 2.53 -33.48
CA THR A 450 8.12 3.05 -34.69
C THR A 450 6.92 3.92 -34.37
N SER A 451 6.50 4.77 -35.32
CA SER A 451 5.34 5.64 -35.18
C SER A 451 4.04 4.92 -35.55
N PRO A 452 2.96 5.04 -34.75
CA PRO A 452 1.61 4.58 -35.12
C PRO A 452 0.95 5.32 -36.31
N GLN A 453 1.57 6.35 -36.89
CA GLN A 453 0.92 7.31 -37.82
C GLN A 453 -0.23 8.10 -37.19
N THR A 454 -0.11 8.44 -35.91
CA THR A 454 -1.06 9.35 -35.24
C THR A 454 -1.06 10.72 -35.94
N PRO A 455 -2.24 11.28 -36.30
CA PRO A 455 -2.33 12.63 -36.83
C PRO A 455 -1.64 13.65 -35.92
N ASN A 456 -0.86 14.55 -36.51
CA ASN A 456 -0.11 15.63 -35.83
C ASN A 456 1.06 15.18 -34.95
N VAL A 457 1.36 13.88 -34.82
CA VAL A 457 2.57 13.39 -34.15
C VAL A 457 3.62 13.05 -35.19
N GLU A 458 4.77 13.73 -35.14
CA GLU A 458 5.90 13.41 -36.00
C GLU A 458 6.50 12.05 -35.61
N SER A 459 7.19 11.40 -36.55
CA SER A 459 7.82 10.11 -36.26
C SER A 459 8.80 10.23 -35.09
N PRO A 460 8.70 9.38 -34.06
CA PRO A 460 9.53 9.50 -32.89
C PRO A 460 11.00 9.23 -33.25
N LEU A 461 11.89 10.03 -32.66
CA LEU A 461 13.32 9.77 -32.64
C LEU A 461 13.60 8.79 -31.49
N CYS A 462 14.03 7.58 -31.84
CA CYS A 462 14.37 6.56 -30.86
C CYS A 462 15.87 6.26 -30.91
N HIS A 463 16.51 6.13 -29.75
CA HIS A 463 17.91 5.76 -29.62
C HIS A 463 18.02 4.48 -28.77
N LEU A 464 18.55 3.41 -29.38
CA LEU A 464 18.63 2.05 -28.83
C LEU A 464 20.08 1.57 -28.59
N ASP A 465 21.09 2.44 -28.76
CA ASP A 465 22.51 2.02 -28.78
C ASP A 465 23.07 1.60 -27.40
N ALA A 466 22.32 1.82 -26.32
CA ALA A 466 22.66 1.39 -24.97
C ALA A 466 21.75 0.23 -24.52
N PRO A 467 22.30 -0.94 -24.16
CA PRO A 467 21.50 -2.05 -23.62
C PRO A 467 20.71 -1.60 -22.38
N GLY A 468 19.42 -1.93 -22.35
CA GLY A 468 18.55 -1.73 -21.18
C GLY A 468 17.92 -0.34 -21.04
N VAL A 469 18.13 0.58 -21.99
CA VAL A 469 17.43 1.89 -22.01
C VAL A 469 17.01 2.28 -23.43
N ILE A 470 15.74 2.59 -23.62
CA ILE A 470 15.19 3.23 -24.82
C ILE A 470 15.01 4.72 -24.53
N ARG A 471 15.61 5.59 -25.35
CA ARG A 471 15.32 7.03 -25.31
C ARG A 471 14.43 7.38 -26.48
N LEU A 472 13.25 7.93 -26.16
CA LEU A 472 12.21 8.31 -27.09
C LEU A 472 12.02 9.82 -27.06
N ALA A 473 11.91 10.46 -28.22
CA ALA A 473 11.46 11.84 -28.31
C ALA A 473 10.53 12.02 -29.51
N PHE A 474 9.47 12.82 -29.36
CA PHE A 474 8.61 13.20 -30.47
C PHE A 474 8.15 14.65 -30.35
N THR A 475 7.68 15.18 -31.48
CA THR A 475 7.13 16.53 -31.63
C THR A 475 5.74 16.44 -32.25
N ALA A 476 4.84 17.29 -31.78
CA ALA A 476 3.51 17.47 -32.32
C ALA A 476 3.24 18.98 -32.48
N VAL A 477 3.69 19.54 -33.60
CA VAL A 477 3.77 21.00 -33.80
C VAL A 477 2.41 21.69 -33.67
N ASP A 478 1.34 21.04 -34.14
CA ASP A 478 -0.03 21.55 -34.03
C ASP A 478 -0.71 21.14 -32.70
N GLY A 479 -0.02 20.32 -31.90
CA GLY A 479 -0.47 19.79 -30.62
C GLY A 479 -1.50 18.66 -30.73
N VAL A 480 -1.53 17.77 -29.75
CA VAL A 480 -2.55 16.72 -29.60
C VAL A 480 -3.39 16.93 -28.34
N ASN A 481 -4.72 16.96 -28.49
CA ASN A 481 -5.70 17.27 -27.43
C ASN A 481 -6.64 16.08 -27.12
N GLU A 482 -6.34 14.90 -27.66
CA GLU A 482 -7.08 13.66 -27.46
C GLU A 482 -6.10 12.54 -27.15
N ASP A 483 -6.59 11.45 -26.57
CA ASP A 483 -5.76 10.28 -26.26
C ASP A 483 -5.10 9.73 -27.53
N PHE A 484 -3.81 9.41 -27.45
CA PHE A 484 -3.05 9.00 -28.61
C PHE A 484 -1.88 8.08 -28.28
N VAL A 485 -1.51 7.25 -29.26
CA VAL A 485 -0.30 6.43 -29.18
C VAL A 485 0.88 7.26 -29.72
N ALA A 486 1.94 7.37 -28.93
CA ALA A 486 3.15 8.12 -29.29
C ALA A 486 4.20 7.23 -29.99
N ALA A 487 4.33 5.97 -29.59
CA ALA A 487 5.29 5.03 -30.17
C ALA A 487 4.88 3.57 -29.97
N HIS A 488 5.34 2.71 -30.88
CA HIS A 488 5.36 1.26 -30.74
C HIS A 488 6.78 0.80 -30.47
N LEU A 489 7.03 0.19 -29.32
CA LEU A 489 8.32 -0.39 -28.92
C LEU A 489 8.30 -1.89 -29.21
N ARG A 490 9.22 -2.39 -30.03
CA ARG A 490 9.33 -3.83 -30.31
C ARG A 490 10.50 -4.44 -29.57
N PHE A 491 10.21 -5.50 -28.82
CA PHE A 491 11.19 -6.28 -28.05
C PHE A 491 11.29 -7.71 -28.58
N ARG A 492 12.44 -8.35 -28.36
CA ARG A 492 12.62 -9.80 -28.42
C ARG A 492 12.95 -10.34 -27.05
N ALA A 493 12.30 -11.44 -26.67
CA ALA A 493 12.65 -12.22 -25.50
C ALA A 493 13.99 -12.94 -25.70
N VAL A 494 15.01 -12.57 -24.94
CA VAL A 494 16.35 -13.20 -24.96
C VAL A 494 16.70 -13.93 -23.65
N GLY A 495 15.96 -13.66 -22.57
CA GLY A 495 16.07 -14.35 -21.29
C GLY A 495 15.52 -15.77 -21.30
N VAL A 496 15.68 -16.45 -20.17
CA VAL A 496 15.16 -17.81 -19.97
C VAL A 496 13.77 -17.79 -19.34
N ALA A 497 13.05 -18.88 -19.57
CA ALA A 497 11.77 -19.18 -18.94
C ALA A 497 11.74 -18.88 -17.42
N GLY A 498 10.77 -18.09 -16.98
CA GLY A 498 10.57 -17.65 -15.60
C GLY A 498 11.19 -16.30 -15.26
N GLU A 499 12.00 -15.72 -16.15
CA GLU A 499 12.56 -14.38 -15.95
C GLU A 499 11.55 -13.29 -16.34
N VAL A 500 11.62 -12.15 -15.66
CA VAL A 500 10.73 -10.99 -15.87
C VAL A 500 11.59 -9.75 -16.06
N SER A 501 11.27 -8.94 -17.06
CA SER A 501 11.79 -7.58 -17.21
C SER A 501 10.67 -6.59 -16.94
N ALA A 502 10.79 -5.82 -15.87
CA ALA A 502 10.01 -4.60 -15.71
C ALA A 502 10.40 -3.59 -16.81
N LEU A 503 9.41 -2.84 -17.31
CA LEU A 503 9.58 -1.73 -18.24
C LEU A 503 9.21 -0.46 -17.49
N HIS A 504 10.23 0.27 -17.01
CA HIS A 504 10.01 1.47 -16.22
C HIS A 504 10.04 2.73 -17.11
N LEU A 505 8.92 3.45 -17.19
CA LEU A 505 8.74 4.65 -18.00
C LEU A 505 9.00 5.90 -17.17
N THR A 506 9.82 6.80 -17.70
CA THR A 506 10.14 8.09 -17.06
C THR A 506 9.95 9.24 -18.03
N ILE A 507 9.36 10.33 -17.54
CA ILE A 507 9.22 11.58 -18.30
C ILE A 507 10.48 12.42 -18.04
N ASP A 508 11.35 12.55 -19.04
CA ASP A 508 12.50 13.47 -18.97
C ASP A 508 12.03 14.90 -19.23
N ARG A 509 11.18 15.09 -20.25
CA ARG A 509 10.56 16.39 -20.57
C ARG A 509 9.20 16.21 -21.22
N LEU A 510 8.24 17.06 -20.86
CA LEU A 510 6.92 17.09 -21.48
C LEU A 510 6.41 18.53 -21.60
N TYR A 511 6.04 18.93 -22.82
CA TYR A 511 5.63 20.30 -23.14
C TYR A 511 4.33 20.33 -23.94
N ASP A 512 3.57 21.41 -23.79
CA ASP A 512 2.49 21.76 -24.69
C ASP A 512 3.00 22.35 -26.02
N ALA A 513 2.10 22.56 -26.99
CA ALA A 513 2.41 23.13 -28.31
C ALA A 513 3.01 24.57 -28.26
N PHE A 514 2.96 25.23 -27.11
CA PHE A 514 3.53 26.56 -26.89
C PHE A 514 4.86 26.52 -26.11
N GLY A 515 5.34 25.34 -25.74
CA GLY A 515 6.59 25.13 -25.00
C GLY A 515 6.46 25.30 -23.49
N VAL A 516 5.25 25.22 -22.92
CA VAL A 516 5.02 25.23 -21.47
C VAL A 516 5.03 23.80 -20.94
N ASN A 517 5.66 23.55 -19.79
CA ASN A 517 5.69 22.23 -19.16
C ASN A 517 4.27 21.70 -18.91
N LEU A 518 4.07 20.42 -19.17
CA LEU A 518 2.92 19.65 -18.74
C LEU A 518 3.35 18.60 -17.73
N ALA A 519 2.48 18.29 -16.78
CA ALA A 519 2.63 17.16 -15.88
C ALA A 519 1.78 15.99 -16.39
N ALA A 520 2.30 14.78 -16.23
CA ALA A 520 1.54 13.55 -16.41
C ALA A 520 1.98 12.50 -15.40
N ASP A 521 1.05 11.65 -15.01
CA ASP A 521 1.34 10.42 -14.28
C ASP A 521 1.88 9.37 -15.27
N VAL A 522 2.61 8.38 -14.77
CA VAL A 522 3.16 7.30 -15.59
C VAL A 522 2.71 5.94 -15.07
N THR A 523 2.36 5.05 -15.98
CA THR A 523 2.11 3.64 -15.68
C THR A 523 3.15 2.78 -16.40
N ASP A 524 3.93 2.06 -15.59
CA ASP A 524 4.96 1.12 -16.02
C ASP A 524 4.36 -0.14 -16.67
N GLY A 525 5.21 -0.88 -17.37
CA GLY A 525 4.87 -2.18 -17.97
C GLY A 525 5.78 -3.30 -17.48
N SER A 526 5.52 -4.53 -17.91
CA SER A 526 6.38 -5.68 -17.64
C SER A 526 6.23 -6.77 -18.69
N ILE A 527 7.33 -7.47 -18.99
CA ILE A 527 7.34 -8.62 -19.89
C ILE A 527 7.96 -9.82 -19.16
N SER A 528 7.25 -10.94 -19.11
CA SER A 528 7.71 -12.19 -18.51
C SER A 528 7.96 -13.27 -19.58
N ILE A 529 9.01 -14.08 -19.38
CA ILE A 529 9.33 -15.20 -20.28
C ILE A 529 8.63 -16.46 -19.78
N GLY A 530 7.73 -17.02 -20.58
CA GLY A 530 6.95 -18.20 -20.21
C GLY A 530 7.82 -19.43 -19.95
N THR A 531 7.50 -20.17 -18.88
CA THR A 531 8.01 -21.52 -18.62
C THR A 531 7.20 -22.50 -19.46
N GLY A 532 7.71 -22.91 -20.62
CA GLY A 532 7.02 -23.82 -21.55
C GLY A 532 6.60 -25.16 -20.91
N ALA A 533 5.48 -25.17 -20.20
CA ALA A 533 4.87 -26.32 -19.57
C ALA A 533 3.79 -26.92 -20.46
N ALA A 534 3.58 -28.23 -20.33
CA ALA A 534 2.62 -28.99 -21.12
C ALA A 534 1.20 -28.41 -20.99
N GLN A 535 0.56 -28.20 -22.13
CA GLN A 535 -0.76 -27.59 -22.25
C GLN A 535 -1.80 -28.33 -21.40
N LEU A 536 -2.45 -27.60 -20.49
CA LEU A 536 -3.44 -28.13 -19.57
C LEU A 536 -4.75 -28.41 -20.33
N ALA A 537 -5.31 -29.61 -20.18
CA ALA A 537 -6.65 -29.89 -20.70
C ALA A 537 -7.67 -28.99 -19.99
N GLY A 538 -8.48 -28.25 -20.74
CA GLY A 538 -9.41 -27.25 -20.25
C GLY A 538 -8.91 -25.81 -20.32
N ASP A 539 -7.61 -25.58 -20.56
CA ASP A 539 -7.02 -24.26 -20.80
C ASP A 539 -7.10 -23.94 -22.30
N VAL A 540 -8.22 -23.36 -22.73
CA VAL A 540 -8.52 -23.12 -24.14
C VAL A 540 -8.06 -21.73 -24.61
N ASN A 541 -7.54 -20.90 -23.71
CA ASN A 541 -6.91 -19.61 -24.04
C ASN A 541 -5.37 -19.63 -23.91
N CYS A 542 -4.77 -20.74 -23.46
CA CYS A 542 -3.34 -20.91 -23.24
C CYS A 542 -2.74 -19.99 -22.16
N SER A 543 -3.56 -19.62 -21.17
CA SER A 543 -3.17 -18.73 -20.08
C SER A 543 -2.37 -19.43 -18.98
N SER A 544 -2.17 -20.75 -19.09
CA SER A 544 -1.58 -21.64 -18.09
C SER A 544 -2.45 -21.90 -16.84
N GLY A 545 -3.74 -21.51 -16.89
CA GLY A 545 -4.78 -21.80 -15.89
C GLY A 545 -6.01 -22.51 -16.49
N ARG A 546 -6.92 -23.02 -15.65
CA ARG A 546 -8.23 -23.56 -16.07
C ARG A 546 -9.32 -22.84 -15.29
N ASP A 547 -10.01 -21.92 -15.95
CA ASP A 547 -10.88 -20.97 -15.27
C ASP A 547 -12.26 -20.82 -15.94
N VAL A 548 -13.06 -19.87 -15.44
CA VAL A 548 -14.41 -19.62 -15.98
C VAL A 548 -14.34 -19.01 -17.39
N GLN A 549 -13.26 -18.31 -17.74
CA GLN A 549 -13.05 -17.76 -19.08
C GLN A 549 -12.92 -18.89 -20.10
N ASP A 550 -12.24 -19.97 -19.75
CA ASP A 550 -12.17 -21.17 -20.58
C ASP A 550 -13.55 -21.79 -20.82
N ALA A 551 -14.35 -21.95 -19.76
CA ALA A 551 -15.72 -22.49 -19.88
C ALA A 551 -16.62 -21.62 -20.78
N VAL A 552 -16.46 -20.30 -20.71
CA VAL A 552 -17.19 -19.34 -21.57
C VAL A 552 -16.72 -19.43 -23.02
N LEU A 553 -15.41 -19.54 -23.27
CA LEU A 553 -14.88 -19.71 -24.62
C LEU A 553 -15.40 -21.00 -25.25
N ILE A 554 -15.40 -22.11 -24.51
CA ILE A 554 -15.99 -23.39 -24.94
C ILE A 554 -17.46 -23.18 -25.33
N LEU A 555 -18.27 -22.54 -24.48
CA LEU A 555 -19.68 -22.30 -24.79
C LEU A 555 -19.88 -21.39 -26.02
N ARG A 556 -19.07 -20.34 -26.17
CA ARG A 556 -19.12 -19.43 -27.33
C ARG A 556 -18.76 -20.14 -28.64
N TYR A 557 -17.82 -21.08 -28.60
CA TYR A 557 -17.50 -21.94 -29.74
C TYR A 557 -18.67 -22.86 -30.10
N LEU A 558 -19.37 -23.45 -29.12
CA LEU A 558 -20.57 -24.26 -29.35
C LEU A 558 -21.73 -23.45 -29.97
N LEU A 559 -21.78 -22.16 -29.66
CA LEU A 559 -22.72 -21.20 -30.25
C LEU A 559 -22.22 -20.60 -31.58
N ALA A 560 -21.11 -21.13 -32.14
CA ALA A 560 -20.46 -20.67 -33.37
C ALA A 560 -20.13 -19.16 -33.40
N SER A 561 -19.94 -18.57 -32.22
CA SER A 561 -19.68 -17.14 -32.04
C SER A 561 -18.19 -16.79 -32.01
N ILE A 562 -17.32 -17.81 -31.92
CA ILE A 562 -15.87 -17.73 -32.06
C ILE A 562 -15.38 -18.95 -32.87
N GLY A 563 -14.22 -18.83 -33.51
CA GLY A 563 -13.59 -19.92 -34.26
C GLY A 563 -12.83 -20.92 -33.39
N ALA A 564 -12.25 -21.93 -34.02
CA ALA A 564 -11.30 -22.84 -33.40
C ALA A 564 -9.90 -22.65 -33.99
N SER A 565 -8.90 -22.73 -33.13
CA SER A 565 -7.48 -22.73 -33.47
C SER A 565 -6.84 -24.05 -33.03
N THR A 566 -5.82 -24.48 -33.77
CA THR A 566 -4.90 -25.55 -33.33
C THR A 566 -3.53 -24.99 -32.94
N GLU A 567 -3.37 -23.67 -33.01
CA GLU A 567 -2.19 -22.91 -32.60
C GLU A 567 -2.46 -22.25 -31.25
N CYS A 568 -1.45 -22.28 -30.39
CA CYS A 568 -1.48 -21.77 -29.02
C CYS A 568 -0.39 -20.69 -28.87
N PRO A 569 -0.72 -19.47 -28.39
CA PRO A 569 -2.07 -18.99 -28.07
C PRO A 569 -2.99 -18.89 -29.31
N PRO A 570 -4.30 -19.06 -29.16
CA PRO A 570 -5.23 -18.97 -30.27
C PRO A 570 -5.34 -17.53 -30.81
N ALA A 571 -5.61 -17.38 -32.11
CA ALA A 571 -5.83 -16.06 -32.71
C ALA A 571 -7.07 -15.38 -32.10
N ALA A 572 -7.07 -14.04 -32.06
CA ALA A 572 -8.19 -13.27 -31.51
C ALA A 572 -9.54 -13.71 -32.11
N GLY A 573 -10.50 -14.03 -31.24
CA GLY A 573 -11.80 -14.57 -31.66
C GLY A 573 -11.82 -16.07 -31.97
N SER A 574 -10.86 -16.84 -31.45
CA SER A 574 -10.85 -18.30 -31.51
C SER A 574 -10.41 -18.91 -30.17
N LEU A 575 -10.80 -20.16 -29.92
CA LEU A 575 -10.29 -20.96 -28.79
C LEU A 575 -9.30 -22.01 -29.26
N TYR A 576 -8.42 -22.47 -28.37
CA TYR A 576 -7.50 -23.58 -28.63
C TYR A 576 -8.24 -24.92 -28.51
N LEU A 577 -8.61 -25.46 -29.66
CA LEU A 577 -9.49 -26.63 -29.77
C LEU A 577 -8.91 -27.91 -29.14
N PRO A 578 -7.58 -28.18 -29.22
CA PRO A 578 -7.02 -29.40 -28.61
C PRO A 578 -7.10 -29.45 -27.08
N ALA A 579 -7.33 -28.34 -26.39
CA ALA A 579 -7.57 -28.34 -24.93
C ALA A 579 -9.07 -28.38 -24.56
N CYS A 580 -9.99 -28.28 -25.52
CA CYS A 580 -11.42 -28.20 -25.21
C CYS A 580 -12.05 -29.55 -24.84
N ASP A 581 -11.64 -30.65 -25.47
CA ASP A 581 -12.20 -31.99 -25.23
C ASP A 581 -11.64 -32.58 -23.92
N VAL A 582 -12.14 -32.09 -22.79
CA VAL A 582 -11.59 -32.39 -21.46
C VAL A 582 -12.03 -33.76 -20.94
N ASP A 583 -13.13 -34.28 -21.45
CA ASP A 583 -13.63 -35.62 -21.12
C ASP A 583 -13.25 -36.71 -22.13
N ASN A 584 -12.45 -36.36 -23.15
CA ASN A 584 -12.02 -37.22 -24.25
C ASN A 584 -13.18 -37.90 -25.00
N SER A 585 -14.34 -37.23 -25.08
CA SER A 585 -15.49 -37.72 -25.83
C SER A 585 -15.34 -37.56 -27.34
N GLY A 586 -14.27 -36.87 -27.79
CA GLY A 586 -13.91 -36.67 -29.19
C GLY A 586 -14.49 -35.39 -29.80
N ASP A 587 -15.31 -34.63 -29.06
CA ASP A 587 -15.82 -33.33 -29.48
C ASP A 587 -15.88 -32.37 -28.29
N CYS A 588 -15.52 -31.11 -28.53
CA CYS A 588 -15.76 -29.97 -27.65
C CYS A 588 -17.29 -29.76 -27.52
N LYS A 589 -17.86 -29.87 -26.31
CA LYS A 589 -19.30 -29.85 -25.98
C LYS A 589 -19.59 -29.12 -24.65
N GLY A 590 -20.87 -28.96 -24.32
CA GLY A 590 -21.29 -28.18 -23.13
C GLY A 590 -20.92 -28.84 -21.80
N ASN A 591 -20.73 -30.17 -21.78
CA ASN A 591 -20.18 -30.93 -20.67
C ASN A 591 -18.71 -30.58 -20.38
N ASP A 592 -17.92 -30.24 -21.40
CA ASP A 592 -16.53 -29.81 -21.22
C ASP A 592 -16.48 -28.46 -20.50
N ALA A 593 -17.32 -27.51 -20.92
CA ALA A 593 -17.50 -26.23 -20.24
C ALA A 593 -17.94 -26.43 -18.77
N LEU A 594 -18.81 -27.40 -18.50
CA LEU A 594 -19.25 -27.72 -17.14
C LEU A 594 -18.12 -28.29 -16.27
N TRP A 595 -17.24 -29.13 -16.83
CA TRP A 595 -16.12 -29.70 -16.07
C TRP A 595 -15.05 -28.66 -15.76
N VAL A 596 -14.77 -27.78 -16.72
CA VAL A 596 -13.90 -26.61 -16.51
C VAL A 596 -14.49 -25.68 -15.43
N LEU A 597 -15.79 -25.38 -15.51
CA LEU A 597 -16.49 -24.57 -14.50
C LEU A 597 -16.44 -25.21 -13.11
N GLN A 598 -16.66 -26.52 -13.01
CA GLN A 598 -16.58 -27.26 -11.76
C GLN A 598 -15.19 -27.16 -11.13
N CYS A 599 -14.12 -27.26 -11.94
CA CYS A 599 -12.76 -27.04 -11.46
C CYS A 599 -12.54 -25.63 -10.93
N ALA A 600 -13.03 -24.61 -11.64
CA ALA A 600 -12.90 -23.21 -11.23
C ALA A 600 -13.63 -22.90 -9.90
N VAL A 601 -14.71 -23.63 -9.57
CA VAL A 601 -15.47 -23.44 -8.32
C VAL A 601 -15.12 -24.47 -7.23
N GLY A 602 -14.02 -25.22 -7.39
CA GLY A 602 -13.52 -26.17 -6.39
C GLY A 602 -14.34 -27.46 -6.25
N ILE A 603 -15.17 -27.80 -7.23
CA ILE A 603 -15.87 -29.08 -7.33
C ILE A 603 -14.95 -30.06 -8.07
N GLY A 604 -14.32 -30.97 -7.33
CA GLY A 604 -13.47 -32.00 -7.92
C GLY A 604 -14.22 -32.89 -8.91
N ASN A 605 -13.61 -33.13 -10.07
CA ASN A 605 -14.13 -34.03 -11.11
C ASN A 605 -12.96 -34.78 -11.78
N ALA A 606 -13.20 -35.50 -12.88
CA ALA A 606 -12.14 -36.28 -13.53
C ALA A 606 -11.06 -35.40 -14.23
N LEU A 607 -11.36 -34.14 -14.54
CA LEU A 607 -10.39 -33.16 -15.07
C LEU A 607 -9.51 -32.55 -13.97
N CYS A 608 -10.07 -32.35 -12.77
CA CYS A 608 -9.39 -31.83 -11.58
C CYS A 608 -9.69 -32.70 -10.35
N PRO A 609 -8.99 -33.85 -10.20
CA PRO A 609 -9.22 -34.76 -9.09
C PRO A 609 -8.62 -34.27 -7.76
N GLU A 610 -7.66 -33.34 -7.81
CA GLU A 610 -7.09 -32.66 -6.64
C GLU A 610 -7.73 -31.28 -6.50
N ILE A 611 -8.32 -30.99 -5.33
CA ILE A 611 -8.94 -29.70 -5.02
C ILE A 611 -7.82 -28.65 -4.93
N VAL A 612 -7.89 -27.63 -5.78
CA VAL A 612 -6.92 -26.52 -5.85
C VAL A 612 -7.01 -25.67 -4.57
N GLN A 613 -5.86 -25.25 -4.02
CA GLN A 613 -5.77 -24.39 -2.84
C GLN A 613 -6.15 -22.93 -3.17
N ALA A 614 -6.57 -22.17 -2.15
CA ALA A 614 -7.11 -20.80 -2.23
C ALA A 614 -6.20 -19.70 -2.84
N ALA A 615 -5.04 -20.05 -3.40
CA ALA A 615 -4.06 -19.08 -3.94
C ALA A 615 -4.46 -18.49 -5.31
N ASP A 616 -5.35 -19.14 -6.06
CA ASP A 616 -5.68 -18.73 -7.44
C ASP A 616 -6.86 -17.74 -7.53
N LEU A 617 -7.45 -17.31 -6.40
CA LEU A 617 -8.59 -16.36 -6.37
C LEU A 617 -8.18 -14.90 -6.11
N ASP A 618 -7.02 -14.67 -5.47
CA ASP A 618 -6.54 -13.31 -5.13
C ASP A 618 -6.12 -12.50 -6.37
N GLU A 619 -5.77 -13.19 -7.46
CA GLU A 619 -5.33 -12.57 -8.72
C GLU A 619 -6.49 -11.99 -9.56
N TRP A 620 -7.73 -12.40 -9.29
CA TRP A 620 -8.92 -11.96 -10.05
C TRP A 620 -9.64 -10.75 -9.43
N LEU A 621 -9.30 -10.37 -8.20
CA LEU A 621 -9.89 -9.22 -7.50
C LEU A 621 -9.26 -7.87 -7.89
N SER A 622 -8.23 -7.86 -8.75
CA SER A 622 -7.47 -6.66 -9.13
C SER A 622 -7.79 -6.09 -10.53
N LEU A 623 -8.89 -6.49 -11.17
CA LEU A 623 -9.29 -6.00 -12.50
C LEU A 623 -10.47 -5.02 -12.44
N ASP A 624 -10.18 -3.72 -12.49
CA ASP A 624 -11.14 -2.66 -12.87
C ASP A 624 -10.42 -1.75 -13.90
N SER A 625 -10.87 -1.63 -15.17
CA SER A 625 -11.84 -0.58 -15.55
C SER A 625 -12.36 -0.59 -17.03
N GLN A 626 -13.68 -0.84 -17.21
CA GLN A 626 -14.72 -0.07 -17.98
C GLN A 626 -14.98 -0.19 -19.51
N PRO A 627 -16.21 0.09 -20.07
CA PRO A 627 -17.49 0.60 -19.49
C PRO A 627 -18.84 -0.11 -19.88
N ASN A 628 -19.94 0.29 -19.19
CA ASN A 628 -21.38 0.30 -19.58
C ASN A 628 -22.31 -0.92 -19.34
N SER A 629 -22.32 -1.51 -18.15
CA SER A 629 -23.58 -1.88 -17.45
C SER A 629 -23.26 -2.24 -16.00
N SER A 630 -23.98 -1.66 -15.05
CA SER A 630 -23.89 -2.03 -13.63
C SER A 630 -25.05 -2.95 -13.27
N ALA A 631 -24.72 -4.16 -12.85
CA ALA A 631 -25.69 -5.09 -12.28
C ALA A 631 -25.61 -5.01 -10.75
N ALA A 632 -26.72 -4.69 -10.07
CA ALA A 632 -26.75 -4.72 -8.61
C ALA A 632 -27.12 -6.14 -8.17
N ILE A 633 -26.25 -6.81 -7.41
CA ILE A 633 -26.56 -8.11 -6.80
C ILE A 633 -26.82 -7.89 -5.33
N SER A 634 -27.93 -8.40 -4.81
CA SER A 634 -28.28 -8.21 -3.41
C SER A 634 -28.99 -9.43 -2.81
N MET A 635 -28.92 -9.52 -1.49
CA MET A 635 -29.78 -10.43 -0.74
C MET A 635 -31.18 -9.81 -0.65
N GLY A 636 -32.18 -10.52 -1.13
CA GLY A 636 -33.57 -10.13 -0.96
C GLY A 636 -34.07 -10.38 0.47
N PRO A 637 -35.28 -9.88 0.80
CA PRO A 637 -35.83 -10.00 2.14
C PRO A 637 -35.96 -11.48 2.54
N PRO A 638 -35.43 -11.87 3.71
CA PRO A 638 -35.50 -13.24 4.17
C PRO A 638 -36.93 -13.61 4.56
N SER A 639 -37.29 -14.87 4.35
CA SER A 639 -38.59 -15.42 4.72
C SER A 639 -38.42 -16.60 5.67
N THR A 640 -39.29 -16.72 6.66
CA THR A 640 -39.31 -17.86 7.58
C THR A 640 -40.52 -18.73 7.29
N ASP A 641 -40.37 -20.05 7.43
CA ASP A 641 -41.49 -20.99 7.27
C ASP A 641 -42.24 -21.27 8.59
N GLY A 642 -41.83 -20.61 9.67
CA GLY A 642 -42.36 -20.85 11.02
C GLY A 642 -41.97 -22.19 11.64
N GLN A 643 -41.12 -22.98 10.97
CA GLN A 643 -40.65 -24.30 11.41
C GLN A 643 -39.14 -24.30 11.76
N GLY A 644 -38.55 -23.11 11.93
CA GLY A 644 -37.14 -22.94 12.28
C GLY A 644 -36.20 -22.88 11.07
N PHE A 645 -36.72 -22.64 9.85
CA PHE A 645 -35.89 -22.36 8.69
C PHE A 645 -36.06 -20.93 8.20
N ILE A 646 -34.97 -20.38 7.63
CA ILE A 646 -34.93 -19.09 6.96
C ILE A 646 -34.47 -19.31 5.53
N THR A 647 -35.19 -18.73 4.57
CA THR A 647 -34.82 -18.75 3.15
C THR A 647 -34.44 -17.35 2.71
N ILE A 648 -33.26 -17.22 2.12
CA ILE A 648 -32.69 -15.97 1.62
C ILE A 648 -32.59 -16.07 0.10
N PRO A 649 -33.34 -15.24 -0.66
CA PRO A 649 -33.18 -15.18 -2.09
C PRO A 649 -32.02 -14.26 -2.49
N ILE A 650 -31.24 -14.65 -3.48
CA ILE A 650 -30.21 -13.81 -4.10
C ILE A 650 -30.76 -13.25 -5.40
N LEU A 651 -30.72 -11.94 -5.55
CA LEU A 651 -31.38 -11.22 -6.62
C LEU A 651 -30.37 -10.38 -7.40
N ALA A 652 -30.56 -10.32 -8.71
CA ALA A 652 -29.93 -9.33 -9.57
C ALA A 652 -30.98 -8.28 -9.94
N HIS A 653 -30.67 -7.01 -9.75
CA HIS A 653 -31.55 -5.88 -10.02
C HIS A 653 -30.83 -4.76 -10.80
N GLY A 654 -31.61 -3.93 -11.50
CA GLY A 654 -31.11 -2.76 -12.21
C GLY A 654 -30.84 -3.02 -13.70
N ASN A 655 -30.00 -2.20 -14.34
CA ASN A 655 -29.70 -2.31 -15.77
C ASN A 655 -28.60 -3.35 -16.02
N VAL A 656 -28.90 -4.61 -15.66
CA VAL A 656 -27.97 -5.76 -15.55
C VAL A 656 -27.26 -6.15 -16.86
N GLY A 657 -27.51 -5.48 -17.99
CA GLY A 657 -26.94 -5.85 -19.28
C GLY A 657 -27.36 -7.27 -19.70
N LYS A 658 -26.65 -7.90 -20.65
CA LYS A 658 -26.85 -9.30 -21.04
C LYS A 658 -26.00 -10.22 -20.15
N LEU A 659 -26.44 -10.50 -18.92
CA LEU A 659 -25.69 -11.33 -17.97
C LEU A 659 -25.51 -12.76 -18.49
N GLY A 660 -24.26 -13.13 -18.81
CA GLY A 660 -23.87 -14.39 -19.41
C GLY A 660 -23.26 -15.39 -18.44
N ALA A 661 -22.59 -14.95 -17.38
CA ALA A 661 -22.16 -15.83 -16.29
C ALA A 661 -22.05 -15.10 -14.96
N THR A 662 -22.22 -15.80 -13.85
CA THR A 662 -21.93 -15.27 -12.52
C THR A 662 -21.48 -16.36 -11.55
N THR A 663 -20.56 -16.01 -10.66
CA THR A 663 -20.23 -16.78 -9.46
C THR A 663 -20.37 -15.91 -8.23
N PHE A 664 -20.83 -16.47 -7.12
CA PHE A 664 -20.82 -15.76 -5.84
C PHE A 664 -20.69 -16.66 -4.63
N GLU A 665 -20.21 -16.06 -3.53
CA GLU A 665 -20.01 -16.71 -2.24
C GLU A 665 -20.88 -16.09 -1.13
N LEU A 666 -21.51 -16.97 -0.36
CA LEU A 666 -22.35 -16.60 0.79
C LEU A 666 -21.72 -17.17 2.07
N MET A 667 -21.09 -16.31 2.87
CA MET A 667 -20.59 -16.65 4.20
C MET A 667 -21.74 -16.71 5.20
N TYR A 668 -21.74 -17.67 6.12
CA TYR A 668 -22.72 -17.73 7.19
C TYR A 668 -22.13 -18.17 8.54
N ASN A 669 -22.73 -17.74 9.64
CA ASN A 669 -22.28 -18.07 10.98
C ASN A 669 -22.76 -19.49 11.39
N PRO A 670 -21.84 -20.45 11.57
CA PRO A 670 -22.19 -21.86 11.81
C PRO A 670 -22.74 -22.10 13.21
N ALA A 671 -22.53 -21.17 14.16
CA ALA A 671 -23.07 -21.26 15.52
C ALA A 671 -24.57 -20.90 15.58
N ARG A 672 -25.10 -20.24 14.53
CA ARG A 672 -26.49 -19.75 14.48
C ARG A 672 -27.29 -20.36 13.34
N LEU A 673 -26.63 -20.74 12.25
CA LEU A 673 -27.27 -21.26 11.04
C LEU A 673 -26.54 -22.53 10.57
N ALA A 674 -27.31 -23.53 10.18
CA ALA A 674 -26.81 -24.64 9.38
C ALA A 674 -27.40 -24.53 7.98
N LEU A 675 -26.55 -24.54 6.95
CA LEU A 675 -27.02 -24.59 5.57
C LEU A 675 -27.82 -25.88 5.37
N HIS A 676 -29.06 -25.73 4.88
CA HIS A 676 -29.99 -26.84 4.70
C HIS A 676 -30.14 -27.20 3.23
N GLU A 677 -30.26 -26.18 2.38
CA GLU A 677 -30.51 -26.36 0.95
C GLU A 677 -30.02 -25.12 0.20
N CYS A 678 -29.48 -25.32 -1.00
CA CYS A 678 -29.13 -24.22 -1.91
C CYS A 678 -29.58 -24.57 -3.31
N VAL A 679 -30.46 -23.74 -3.88
CA VAL A 679 -31.03 -23.93 -5.21
C VAL A 679 -30.52 -22.83 -6.13
N ALA A 680 -29.68 -23.23 -7.09
CA ALA A 680 -29.22 -22.36 -8.17
C ALA A 680 -30.33 -22.20 -9.22
N ASP A 681 -30.54 -20.99 -9.71
CA ASP A 681 -31.51 -20.67 -10.75
C ASP A 681 -32.93 -21.24 -10.51
N PRO A 682 -33.61 -20.82 -9.43
CA PRO A 682 -34.97 -21.29 -9.12
C PRO A 682 -35.98 -20.90 -10.22
N GLY A 683 -35.65 -19.92 -11.07
CA GLY A 683 -36.47 -19.52 -12.22
C GLY A 683 -36.25 -20.35 -13.49
N SER A 684 -35.25 -21.24 -13.52
CA SER A 684 -34.82 -21.99 -14.71
C SER A 684 -34.52 -21.10 -15.93
N GLN A 685 -33.89 -19.95 -15.70
CA GLN A 685 -33.56 -18.95 -16.71
C GLN A 685 -32.13 -19.10 -17.26
N PHE A 686 -31.23 -19.75 -16.53
CA PHE A 686 -29.83 -19.97 -16.90
C PHE A 686 -29.64 -21.32 -17.60
N THR A 687 -28.68 -21.37 -18.52
CA THR A 687 -28.35 -22.56 -19.31
C THR A 687 -27.66 -23.63 -18.46
N ILE A 688 -26.79 -23.21 -17.54
CA ILE A 688 -26.08 -24.08 -16.59
C ILE A 688 -26.11 -23.40 -15.22
N ALA A 689 -26.40 -24.16 -14.16
CA ALA A 689 -26.46 -23.65 -12.80
C ALA A 689 -25.96 -24.72 -11.83
N ALA A 690 -25.15 -24.32 -10.84
CA ALA A 690 -24.66 -25.21 -9.79
C ALA A 690 -24.58 -24.47 -8.45
N CYS A 691 -24.98 -25.15 -7.37
CA CYS A 691 -24.71 -24.71 -6.00
C CYS A 691 -23.99 -25.81 -5.23
N ASN A 692 -22.91 -25.44 -4.54
CA ASN A 692 -22.23 -26.31 -3.61
C ASN A 692 -22.55 -25.91 -2.16
N SER A 693 -23.16 -26.83 -1.41
CA SER A 693 -23.54 -26.63 0.00
C SER A 693 -22.49 -27.08 1.01
N ASP A 694 -21.45 -27.80 0.58
CA ASP A 694 -20.57 -28.55 1.50
C ASP A 694 -19.10 -28.07 1.45
N SER A 695 -18.85 -26.80 1.11
CA SER A 695 -17.48 -26.29 1.08
C SER A 695 -16.94 -26.09 2.51
N VAL A 696 -15.96 -26.91 2.91
CA VAL A 696 -15.37 -26.96 4.26
C VAL A 696 -14.00 -26.27 4.31
N ASP A 697 -13.83 -25.51 5.41
CA ASP A 697 -12.63 -25.02 6.12
C ASP A 697 -11.67 -24.01 5.47
N ASN A 698 -11.88 -22.73 5.83
CA ASN A 698 -10.84 -21.71 5.90
C ASN A 698 -10.85 -20.93 7.24
N GLY A 699 -11.21 -21.61 8.33
CA GLY A 699 -11.28 -21.01 9.67
C GLY A 699 -12.60 -20.27 9.96
N SER A 700 -13.24 -20.66 11.05
CA SER A 700 -14.33 -19.96 11.77
C SER A 700 -15.69 -19.71 11.09
N ASN A 701 -15.81 -19.56 9.75
CA ASN A 701 -17.10 -19.32 9.06
C ASN A 701 -17.23 -20.11 7.72
N PRO A 702 -18.17 -21.06 7.56
CA PRO A 702 -18.42 -21.78 6.31
C PRO A 702 -19.08 -20.93 5.22
N THR A 703 -18.91 -21.33 3.96
CA THR A 703 -19.43 -20.62 2.78
C THR A 703 -20.23 -21.53 1.84
N ALA A 704 -21.29 -20.98 1.24
CA ALA A 704 -22.00 -21.59 0.11
C ALA A 704 -21.53 -20.93 -1.19
N LYS A 705 -21.11 -21.73 -2.18
CA LYS A 705 -20.62 -21.21 -3.47
C LYS A 705 -21.58 -21.55 -4.61
N LEU A 706 -21.85 -20.58 -5.47
CA LEU A 706 -22.75 -20.71 -6.62
C LEU A 706 -22.06 -20.33 -7.93
N GLY A 707 -22.44 -21.00 -9.03
CA GLY A 707 -22.14 -20.60 -10.40
C GLY A 707 -23.35 -20.72 -11.32
N LEU A 708 -23.55 -19.74 -12.19
CA LEU A 708 -24.63 -19.68 -13.20
C LEU A 708 -24.05 -19.26 -14.55
N ILE A 709 -24.52 -19.84 -15.66
CA ILE A 709 -24.15 -19.48 -17.03
C ILE A 709 -25.40 -19.41 -17.90
N SER A 710 -25.56 -18.34 -18.68
CA SER A 710 -26.56 -18.17 -19.72
C SER A 710 -25.90 -17.90 -21.07
N ALA A 711 -26.15 -18.79 -22.03
CA ALA A 711 -25.58 -18.72 -23.38
C ALA A 711 -25.94 -17.43 -24.16
N GLU A 712 -27.17 -16.92 -23.98
CA GLU A 712 -27.67 -15.76 -24.75
C GLU A 712 -27.62 -14.45 -23.98
N GLY A 713 -27.33 -14.52 -22.68
CA GLY A 713 -27.37 -13.40 -21.75
C GLY A 713 -28.79 -13.04 -21.32
N LEU A 714 -29.00 -12.87 -20.02
CA LEU A 714 -30.29 -12.48 -19.47
C LEU A 714 -30.30 -11.00 -19.10
N THR A 715 -31.43 -10.33 -19.28
CA THR A 715 -31.60 -8.89 -19.01
C THR A 715 -32.72 -8.64 -18.02
N GLY A 716 -32.57 -7.65 -17.14
CA GLY A 716 -33.59 -7.20 -16.18
C GLY A 716 -33.45 -7.84 -14.80
N ASP A 717 -34.43 -7.59 -13.93
CA ASP A 717 -34.42 -8.13 -12.58
C ASP A 717 -34.68 -9.65 -12.58
N MET A 718 -33.82 -10.41 -11.92
CA MET A 718 -33.91 -11.88 -11.89
C MET A 718 -33.47 -12.46 -10.55
N ARG A 719 -33.92 -13.68 -10.28
CA ARG A 719 -33.57 -14.42 -9.07
C ARG A 719 -32.48 -15.42 -9.39
N LEU A 720 -31.31 -15.22 -8.81
CA LEU A 720 -30.10 -16.00 -9.09
C LEU A 720 -30.07 -17.31 -8.28
N ALA A 721 -30.46 -17.26 -7.01
CA ALA A 721 -30.53 -18.43 -6.15
C ALA A 721 -31.52 -18.28 -4.99
N GLU A 722 -31.87 -19.41 -4.37
CA GLU A 722 -32.53 -19.46 -3.07
C GLU A 722 -31.70 -20.33 -2.12
N VAL A 723 -31.24 -19.73 -1.02
CA VAL A 723 -30.43 -20.41 0.00
C VAL A 723 -31.22 -20.53 1.28
N ARG A 724 -31.40 -21.76 1.76
CA ARG A 724 -32.20 -22.08 2.94
C ARG A 724 -31.31 -22.57 4.07
N PHE A 725 -31.48 -21.96 5.23
CA PHE A 725 -30.77 -22.28 6.46
C PHE A 725 -31.73 -22.81 7.53
N LYS A 726 -31.24 -23.73 8.35
CA LYS A 726 -31.85 -24.14 9.61
C LYS A 726 -31.31 -23.29 10.75
N LEU A 727 -32.19 -22.77 11.60
CA LEU A 727 -31.80 -22.01 12.80
C LEU A 727 -31.29 -22.96 13.90
N LEU A 728 -30.18 -22.58 14.53
CA LEU A 728 -29.57 -23.29 15.65
C LEU A 728 -29.68 -22.44 16.93
N GLY A 729 -30.44 -22.90 17.93
CA GLY A 729 -30.63 -22.23 19.23
C GLY A 729 -32.04 -21.65 19.46
N ALA A 730 -32.35 -21.30 20.72
CA ALA A 730 -33.69 -20.90 21.20
C ALA A 730 -33.89 -19.37 21.34
N ASP A 731 -32.98 -18.54 20.83
CA ASP A 731 -33.07 -17.08 20.94
C ASP A 731 -33.88 -16.47 19.77
N GLU A 732 -35.00 -15.84 20.11
CA GLU A 732 -36.02 -15.31 19.20
C GLU A 732 -35.68 -13.97 18.51
N SER A 733 -34.40 -13.62 18.32
CA SER A 733 -34.04 -12.47 17.49
C SER A 733 -32.66 -12.64 16.85
N ILE A 734 -32.62 -13.30 15.70
CA ILE A 734 -31.42 -13.33 14.85
C ILE A 734 -31.51 -12.14 13.89
N ALA A 735 -30.61 -11.17 14.06
CA ALA A 735 -30.35 -10.19 13.01
C ALA A 735 -29.61 -10.91 11.88
N ILE A 736 -30.31 -11.20 10.79
CA ILE A 736 -29.78 -11.98 9.66
C ILE A 736 -28.54 -11.31 9.04
N GLU A 737 -28.46 -9.98 9.12
CA GLU A 737 -27.32 -9.15 8.72
C GLU A 737 -26.00 -9.49 9.46
N GLN A 738 -26.07 -10.08 10.66
CA GLN A 738 -24.90 -10.51 11.45
C GLN A 738 -24.60 -12.00 11.28
N ALA A 739 -25.44 -12.73 10.56
CA ALA A 739 -25.38 -14.19 10.47
C ALA A 739 -25.10 -14.70 9.04
N VAL A 740 -25.34 -13.89 8.00
CA VAL A 740 -25.08 -14.24 6.60
C VAL A 740 -24.57 -13.00 5.84
N ALA A 741 -23.50 -13.15 5.05
CA ALA A 741 -22.93 -12.10 4.23
C ALA A 741 -22.64 -12.60 2.81
N LEU A 742 -22.96 -11.77 1.80
CA LEU A 742 -22.57 -11.98 0.42
C LEU A 742 -21.18 -11.35 0.23
N THR A 743 -20.15 -12.15 -0.02
CA THR A 743 -18.75 -11.69 0.16
C THR A 743 -17.94 -11.63 -1.12
N THR A 744 -18.34 -12.36 -2.14
CA THR A 744 -17.66 -12.35 -3.44
C THR A 744 -18.71 -12.50 -4.52
N VAL A 745 -18.68 -11.64 -5.54
CA VAL A 745 -19.54 -11.70 -6.71
C VAL A 745 -18.69 -11.41 -7.92
N VAL A 746 -18.78 -12.25 -8.96
CA VAL A 746 -18.13 -12.01 -10.25
C VAL A 746 -19.20 -12.17 -11.32
N LEU A 747 -19.28 -11.23 -12.25
CA LEU A 747 -20.28 -11.19 -13.32
C LEU A 747 -19.61 -11.05 -14.68
N PHE A 748 -20.10 -11.77 -15.67
CA PHE A 748 -19.68 -11.65 -17.07
C PHE A 748 -20.89 -11.47 -17.98
N ASP A 749 -20.75 -10.71 -19.05
CA ASP A 749 -21.79 -10.61 -20.07
C ASP A 749 -21.82 -11.86 -20.98
N SER A 750 -22.81 -11.94 -21.86
CA SER A 750 -22.93 -13.02 -22.87
C SER A 750 -21.77 -13.10 -23.86
N GLN A 751 -20.87 -12.11 -23.85
CA GLN A 751 -19.66 -12.04 -24.65
C GLN A 751 -18.42 -12.45 -23.83
N GLY A 752 -18.55 -12.72 -22.53
CA GLY A 752 -17.44 -13.09 -21.64
C GLY A 752 -16.63 -11.92 -21.11
N ASN A 753 -17.11 -10.68 -21.25
CA ASN A 753 -16.48 -9.51 -20.65
C ASN A 753 -16.94 -9.35 -19.20
N LEU A 754 -16.04 -8.94 -18.31
CA LEU A 754 -16.36 -8.66 -16.91
C LEU A 754 -17.37 -7.51 -16.82
N LEU A 755 -18.45 -7.72 -16.06
CA LEU A 755 -19.46 -6.70 -15.76
C LEU A 755 -19.15 -6.03 -14.42
N ARG A 756 -19.26 -4.69 -14.37
CA ARG A 756 -19.29 -3.99 -13.07
C ARG A 756 -20.51 -4.50 -12.30
N HIS A 757 -20.31 -4.79 -11.02
CA HIS A 757 -21.41 -5.05 -10.11
C HIS A 757 -21.33 -4.17 -8.88
N HIS A 758 -22.48 -3.94 -8.26
CA HIS A 758 -22.56 -3.42 -6.91
C HIS A 758 -23.22 -4.51 -6.09
N SER A 759 -22.46 -5.14 -5.19
CA SER A 759 -23.06 -5.96 -4.16
C SER A 759 -23.56 -5.03 -3.07
N ASP A 760 -24.87 -4.80 -2.98
CA ASP A 760 -25.39 -4.25 -1.74
C ASP A 760 -25.19 -5.35 -0.70
N ALA A 761 -24.26 -5.13 0.23
CA ALA A 761 -24.37 -5.69 1.57
C ALA A 761 -25.59 -5.02 2.23
N GLY A 762 -26.76 -5.29 1.66
CA GLY A 762 -28.00 -4.64 2.03
C GLY A 762 -28.28 -4.98 3.48
N ALA A 763 -28.22 -3.96 4.32
CA ALA A 763 -28.99 -3.93 5.54
C ALA A 763 -30.46 -4.17 5.16
N VAL A 764 -30.94 -5.40 5.36
CA VAL A 764 -32.36 -5.67 5.39
C VAL A 764 -32.87 -5.20 6.76
N GLN A 765 -33.19 -3.90 6.86
CA GLN A 765 -34.08 -3.42 7.91
C GLN A 765 -35.47 -4.00 7.70
N THR A 766 -35.68 -5.25 8.11
CA THR A 766 -37.01 -5.73 8.46
C THR A 766 -37.19 -5.57 9.97
N TYR A 767 -37.97 -4.56 10.36
CA TYR A 767 -38.75 -4.65 11.58
C TYR A 767 -39.67 -5.87 11.46
N LEU A 768 -39.23 -7.03 11.93
CA LEU A 768 -40.14 -8.13 12.19
C LEU A 768 -40.93 -7.78 13.46
N PRO A 769 -42.27 -7.70 13.38
CA PRO A 769 -43.08 -7.55 14.59
C PRO A 769 -42.88 -8.81 15.43
N THR A 770 -42.67 -8.59 16.73
CA THR A 770 -42.59 -9.60 17.78
C THR A 770 -43.55 -10.76 17.52
N ILE A 771 -43.03 -11.90 17.08
CA ILE A 771 -43.78 -13.15 17.08
C ILE A 771 -43.56 -13.74 18.47
N MET A 772 -44.48 -13.43 19.38
CA MET A 772 -44.65 -14.22 20.59
C MET A 772 -45.00 -15.66 20.21
N ARG A 773 -44.22 -16.64 20.67
CA ARG A 773 -44.79 -17.76 21.43
C ARG A 773 -43.82 -18.52 22.31
#